data_AF-A0A8J7HR12-F1
#
_entry.id   AF-A0A8J7HR12-F1
#
_cell.length_a   1.000
_cell.length_b   1.000
_cell.length_c   1.000
_cell.angle_alpha   90.00
_cell.angle_beta   90.00
_cell.angle_gamma   90.00
#
_symmetry.space_group_name_H-M   'P 1'
#
loop_
_entity.id
_entity.type
_entity.pdbx_description
1 polymer ?
#
loop_
_entity_poly.entity_id
_entity_poly.type
_entity_poly.pdbx_seq_one_letter_code
_entity_poly.pdbx_strand_id
1 'polypeptide(L)'
;MAKLALLIGISEYDEPTLTALPKAVNDVEAMQRVLVNPEMGGFAADDVTVLENPERQVMEDAIYQLYDNRQKDDLLLLYFSGHGVKVENGDFYFSTRRTRKNPQGNLILPSAVAATNVHNWMNNTRSRRLVVILDCCFSGAFARGLTAKDGGTIDLQQHLGGEGRAILTASTSMQYAFESDDLNLSIYTHYLVEGIEKGAADKDGDGLISVDELHSYAKSKVQEAAPAMTPEFYPVKDGYRIFLAKSPKDDPKLKYRQEAEQRAKLNQGSFSVFALELLESQRIKWGLSQDEAIAIQEEVLQPYREYQRKRNQYEQALILAVNQETYPFTEGVQQDLQDYQQHLALRDEDIELIKQRVLAPKQAEYERQQQEAERLRQELKTVESQRQQERESAKTVFPPSFPTQTFEFDTATLTVKSSGFLGIGKKTYEINRSQGRAEFFIEDLGNGVVLEMVAIPGGKFLMGSPENEPERYSFESPQHTVTIQPFFMGKFPVTQSQWAAVAALGKVNIDLDRDPSYFKGANRPVESVSLNQAVEFCHRLSQKTGEIYRLPSEAEWEYACRAGTTTPFYFGETITTDLANYRGTDWDYQGKVYPGNYAQGPKGEYREQTTDVGKFPANPFGLFDMHGNIWEWCQDEWHNNYNNAPVDGTAWSIDNSSNNNRLLRGGSWDFNPWGCRSANRFYNARVNRSLNVGFRVVVVRRST
;
A
#
# COMPACT_ATOMS: atom_id res chain seq x y z
N MET A 1 -44.48 41.28 -4.13
CA MET A 1 -43.19 40.61 -3.90
C MET A 1 -43.43 39.14 -4.14
N ALA A 2 -43.08 38.65 -5.32
CA ALA A 2 -43.22 37.24 -5.64
C ALA A 2 -42.01 36.45 -5.12
N LYS A 3 -42.23 35.19 -4.77
CA LYS A 3 -41.16 34.24 -4.44
C LYS A 3 -41.19 33.14 -5.48
N LEU A 4 -40.18 33.09 -6.34
CA LEU A 4 -40.10 32.14 -7.44
C LEU A 4 -38.93 31.18 -7.22
N ALA A 5 -39.16 29.90 -7.44
CA ALA A 5 -38.13 28.88 -7.34
C ALA A 5 -38.11 27.98 -8.58
N LEU A 6 -36.90 27.67 -9.06
CA LEU A 6 -36.66 26.62 -10.03
C LEU A 6 -35.80 25.55 -9.36
N LEU A 7 -36.35 24.34 -9.26
CA LEU A 7 -35.71 23.19 -8.63
C LEU A 7 -35.41 22.15 -9.71
N ILE A 8 -34.14 21.83 -9.92
CA ILE A 8 -33.69 20.93 -10.99
C ILE A 8 -32.94 19.75 -10.37
N GLY A 9 -33.39 18.54 -10.68
CA GLY A 9 -32.80 17.30 -10.17
C GLY A 9 -32.42 16.38 -11.32
N ILE A 10 -31.14 15.98 -11.41
CA ILE A 10 -30.66 15.03 -12.41
C ILE A 10 -30.22 13.75 -11.71
N SER A 11 -31.09 12.73 -11.72
CA SER A 11 -30.82 11.41 -11.15
C SER A 11 -30.33 10.39 -12.16
N GLU A 12 -30.69 10.56 -13.44
CA GLU A 12 -30.40 9.61 -14.51
C GLU A 12 -29.47 10.20 -15.56
N TYR A 13 -28.57 9.38 -16.08
CA TYR A 13 -27.62 9.73 -17.14
C TYR A 13 -27.58 8.65 -18.22
N ASP A 14 -27.74 9.05 -19.49
CA ASP A 14 -27.82 8.13 -20.62
C ASP A 14 -26.50 7.40 -20.93
N GLU A 15 -25.37 8.01 -20.57
CA GLU A 15 -24.03 7.49 -20.85
C GLU A 15 -23.31 7.09 -19.55
N PRO A 16 -22.56 5.98 -19.53
CA PRO A 16 -21.85 5.49 -18.34
C PRO A 16 -20.72 6.41 -17.84
N THR A 17 -20.48 7.55 -18.51
CA THR A 17 -19.46 8.54 -18.14
C THR A 17 -19.79 9.34 -16.87
N LEU A 18 -21.07 9.37 -16.48
CA LEU A 18 -21.53 9.94 -15.22
C LEU A 18 -22.40 8.90 -14.51
N THR A 19 -22.15 8.68 -13.22
CA THR A 19 -22.92 7.72 -12.42
C THR A 19 -24.30 8.29 -12.10
N ALA A 20 -25.32 7.43 -12.03
CA ALA A 20 -26.65 7.80 -11.56
C ALA A 20 -26.60 8.36 -10.13
N LEU A 21 -27.46 9.32 -9.85
CA LEU A 21 -27.59 10.00 -8.55
C LEU A 21 -29.05 9.90 -8.09
N PRO A 22 -29.52 8.71 -7.63
CA PRO A 22 -30.94 8.47 -7.37
C PRO A 22 -31.54 9.47 -6.36
N LYS A 23 -30.72 10.03 -5.46
CA LYS A 23 -31.14 11.01 -4.44
C LYS A 23 -31.49 12.39 -5.02
N ALA A 24 -31.02 12.73 -6.23
CA ALA A 24 -31.19 14.08 -6.79
C ALA A 24 -32.65 14.48 -7.06
N VAL A 25 -33.53 13.52 -7.38
CA VAL A 25 -34.98 13.77 -7.50
C VAL A 25 -35.60 13.92 -6.11
N ASN A 26 -35.25 13.04 -5.16
CA ASN A 26 -35.71 13.13 -3.77
C ASN A 26 -35.33 14.47 -3.12
N ASP A 27 -34.14 14.98 -3.42
CA ASP A 27 -33.64 16.28 -2.97
C ASP A 27 -34.56 17.42 -3.43
N VAL A 28 -34.97 17.40 -4.69
CA VAL A 28 -35.87 18.40 -5.28
C VAL A 28 -37.26 18.30 -4.68
N GLU A 29 -37.80 17.09 -4.49
CA GLU A 29 -39.09 16.88 -3.83
C GLU A 29 -39.07 17.40 -2.38
N ALA A 30 -38.00 17.10 -1.63
CA ALA A 30 -37.85 17.55 -0.26
C ALA A 30 -37.71 19.07 -0.16
N MET A 31 -36.95 19.69 -1.08
CA MET A 31 -36.82 21.14 -1.16
C MET A 31 -38.14 21.81 -1.56
N GLN A 32 -38.88 21.25 -2.53
CA GLN A 32 -40.20 21.76 -2.91
C GLN A 32 -41.13 21.79 -1.71
N ARG A 33 -41.19 20.69 -0.95
CA ARG A 33 -42.06 20.52 0.22
C ARG A 33 -41.88 21.63 1.26
N VAL A 34 -40.63 22.01 1.56
CA VAL A 34 -40.36 23.06 2.56
C VAL A 34 -40.60 24.47 2.02
N LEU A 35 -40.39 24.69 0.71
CA LEU A 35 -40.59 25.98 0.07
C LEU A 35 -42.07 26.33 -0.09
N VAL A 36 -42.91 25.37 -0.51
CA VAL A 36 -44.35 25.61 -0.73
C VAL A 36 -45.16 25.68 0.57
N ASN A 37 -44.61 25.19 1.68
CA ASN A 37 -45.29 25.20 2.97
C ASN A 37 -45.54 26.66 3.44
N PRO A 38 -46.81 27.10 3.66
CA PRO A 38 -47.15 28.48 4.03
C PRO A 38 -46.54 28.96 5.36
N GLU A 39 -46.29 28.03 6.29
CA GLU A 39 -45.72 28.30 7.60
C GLU A 39 -44.18 28.26 7.59
N MET A 40 -43.56 27.83 6.49
CA MET A 40 -42.11 27.79 6.29
C MET A 40 -41.70 28.72 5.13
N GLY A 41 -41.45 28.18 3.93
CA GLY A 41 -40.99 28.95 2.77
C GLY A 41 -42.03 29.92 2.21
N GLY A 42 -43.31 29.57 2.24
CA GLY A 42 -44.41 30.40 1.75
C GLY A 42 -44.30 30.81 0.28
N PHE A 43 -43.69 29.97 -0.55
CA PHE A 43 -43.75 30.10 -2.01
C PHE A 43 -45.12 29.63 -2.49
N ALA A 44 -45.75 30.34 -3.43
CA ALA A 44 -46.95 29.83 -4.06
C ALA A 44 -46.58 28.59 -4.89
N ALA A 45 -47.41 27.54 -4.85
CA ALA A 45 -47.12 26.31 -5.59
C ALA A 45 -46.91 26.56 -7.09
N ASP A 46 -47.68 27.48 -7.68
CA ASP A 46 -47.57 27.87 -9.10
C ASP A 46 -46.28 28.65 -9.41
N ASP A 47 -45.60 29.20 -8.40
CA ASP A 47 -44.33 29.93 -8.53
C ASP A 47 -43.10 29.02 -8.30
N VAL A 48 -43.31 27.72 -8.02
CA VAL A 48 -42.23 26.73 -7.86
C VAL A 48 -42.25 25.75 -9.04
N THR A 49 -41.27 25.90 -9.94
CA THR A 49 -41.08 25.00 -11.08
C THR A 49 -40.12 23.86 -10.69
N VAL A 50 -40.57 22.62 -10.84
CA VAL A 50 -39.75 21.41 -10.62
C VAL A 50 -39.44 20.76 -11.97
N LEU A 51 -38.16 20.47 -12.22
CA LEU A 51 -37.70 19.75 -13.39
C LEU A 51 -36.87 18.53 -12.97
N GLU A 52 -37.44 17.35 -13.20
CA GLU A 52 -36.77 16.06 -12.98
C GLU A 52 -36.21 15.54 -14.30
N ASN A 53 -34.90 15.27 -14.32
CA ASN A 53 -34.17 14.80 -15.50
C ASN A 53 -34.49 15.57 -16.82
N PRO A 54 -34.61 16.92 -16.81
CA PRO A 54 -34.98 17.67 -18.00
C PRO A 54 -33.98 17.48 -19.15
N GLU A 55 -34.50 17.58 -20.37
CA GLU A 55 -33.68 17.79 -21.56
C GLU A 55 -32.97 19.15 -21.48
N ARG A 56 -31.76 19.24 -22.07
CA ARG A 56 -30.91 20.45 -21.98
C ARG A 56 -31.66 21.74 -22.31
N GLN A 57 -32.42 21.77 -23.40
CA GLN A 57 -33.13 22.97 -23.84
C GLN A 57 -34.21 23.40 -22.84
N VAL A 58 -34.96 22.44 -22.29
CA VAL A 58 -36.01 22.69 -21.29
C VAL A 58 -35.39 23.29 -20.02
N MET A 59 -34.26 22.73 -19.59
CA MET A 59 -33.51 23.27 -18.45
C MET A 59 -33.01 24.69 -18.72
N GLU A 60 -32.42 24.94 -19.88
CA GLU A 60 -31.88 26.25 -20.25
C GLU A 60 -32.98 27.32 -20.35
N ASP A 61 -34.13 26.98 -20.96
CA ASP A 61 -35.30 27.85 -21.08
C ASP A 61 -35.90 28.18 -19.71
N ALA A 62 -36.02 27.20 -18.82
CA ALA A 62 -36.56 27.41 -17.47
C ALA A 62 -35.63 28.32 -16.63
N ILE A 63 -34.31 28.13 -16.72
CA ILE A 63 -33.35 29.00 -16.03
C ILE A 63 -33.45 30.43 -16.58
N TYR A 64 -33.56 30.61 -17.90
CA TYR A 64 -33.80 31.94 -18.48
C TYR A 64 -35.09 32.57 -17.93
N GLN A 65 -36.20 31.81 -17.95
CA GLN A 65 -37.50 32.27 -17.49
C GLN A 65 -37.49 32.67 -16.02
N LEU A 66 -36.70 32.02 -15.15
CA LEU A 66 -36.56 32.37 -13.74
C LEU A 66 -36.10 33.82 -13.55
N TYR A 67 -35.18 34.30 -14.41
CA TYR A 67 -34.55 35.61 -14.27
C TYR A 67 -35.20 36.72 -15.13
N ASP A 68 -35.96 36.35 -16.15
CA ASP A 68 -36.60 37.28 -17.09
C ASP A 68 -37.76 38.07 -16.47
N ASN A 69 -37.95 39.32 -16.89
CA ASN A 69 -39.10 40.17 -16.51
C ASN A 69 -39.45 40.22 -14.99
N ARG A 70 -38.44 40.33 -14.12
CA ARG A 70 -38.63 40.38 -12.65
C ARG A 70 -38.75 41.79 -12.09
N GLN A 71 -39.36 41.91 -10.92
CA GLN A 71 -39.38 43.13 -10.12
C GLN A 71 -38.22 43.16 -9.12
N LYS A 72 -37.89 44.36 -8.65
CA LYS A 72 -36.74 44.59 -7.75
C LYS A 72 -36.78 43.77 -6.47
N ASP A 73 -37.98 43.59 -5.93
CA ASP A 73 -38.21 42.98 -4.63
C ASP A 73 -38.47 41.46 -4.70
N ASP A 74 -38.65 40.89 -5.89
CA ASP A 74 -38.93 39.47 -6.05
C ASP A 74 -37.76 38.62 -5.56
N LEU A 75 -38.04 37.54 -4.84
CA LEU A 75 -37.05 36.55 -4.41
C LEU A 75 -36.97 35.44 -5.46
N LEU A 76 -35.79 35.23 -6.02
CA LEU A 76 -35.53 34.18 -7.01
C LEU A 76 -34.61 33.13 -6.41
N LEU A 77 -35.01 31.87 -6.47
CA LEU A 77 -34.23 30.72 -6.03
C LEU A 77 -33.96 29.77 -7.21
N LEU A 78 -32.68 29.51 -7.48
CA LEU A 78 -32.27 28.39 -8.33
C LEU A 78 -31.68 27.31 -7.43
N TYR A 79 -32.28 26.13 -7.43
CA TYR A 79 -31.77 24.94 -6.75
C TYR A 79 -31.41 23.87 -7.77
N PHE A 80 -30.20 23.32 -7.69
CA PHE A 80 -29.74 22.27 -8.59
C PHE A 80 -29.10 21.12 -7.79
N SER A 81 -29.59 19.90 -7.99
CA SER A 81 -28.98 18.65 -7.51
C SER A 81 -28.61 17.75 -8.70
N GLY A 82 -27.36 17.31 -8.75
CA GLY A 82 -26.81 16.48 -9.84
C GLY A 82 -25.30 16.64 -10.01
N HIS A 83 -24.73 16.16 -11.11
CA HIS A 83 -23.30 16.38 -11.41
C HIS A 83 -23.03 17.83 -11.86
N GLY A 84 -22.00 18.43 -11.27
CA GLY A 84 -21.37 19.65 -11.78
C GLY A 84 -20.10 19.30 -12.53
N VAL A 85 -19.88 19.88 -13.71
CA VAL A 85 -18.71 19.57 -14.55
C VAL A 85 -17.87 20.82 -14.71
N LYS A 86 -16.61 20.75 -14.26
CA LYS A 86 -15.60 21.77 -14.51
C LYS A 86 -14.72 21.33 -15.69
N VAL A 87 -14.54 22.20 -16.68
CA VAL A 87 -13.64 21.95 -17.82
C VAL A 87 -12.28 22.62 -17.60
N GLU A 88 -11.27 22.26 -18.40
CA GLU A 88 -9.86 22.66 -18.18
C GLU A 88 -9.64 24.18 -18.07
N ASN A 89 -10.41 24.98 -18.81
CA ASN A 89 -10.32 26.45 -18.78
C ASN A 89 -10.89 27.07 -17.49
N GLY A 90 -11.46 26.27 -16.59
CA GLY A 90 -12.05 26.72 -15.34
C GLY A 90 -13.57 26.90 -15.35
N ASP A 91 -14.20 26.85 -16.53
CA ASP A 91 -15.65 27.07 -16.67
C ASP A 91 -16.47 25.93 -16.06
N PHE A 92 -17.59 26.31 -15.46
CA PHE A 92 -18.53 25.39 -14.84
C PHE A 92 -19.75 25.14 -15.73
N TYR A 93 -20.19 23.89 -15.76
CA TYR A 93 -21.35 23.43 -16.51
C TYR A 93 -22.27 22.61 -15.61
N PHE A 94 -23.56 22.87 -15.72
CA PHE A 94 -24.59 22.03 -15.13
C PHE A 94 -24.82 20.82 -16.03
N SER A 95 -24.74 19.62 -15.45
CA SER A 95 -25.08 18.40 -16.18
C SER A 95 -26.57 18.32 -16.49
N THR A 96 -26.88 17.50 -17.48
CA THR A 96 -28.20 17.14 -17.98
C THR A 96 -28.22 15.61 -18.17
N ARG A 97 -29.41 15.02 -18.35
CA ARG A 97 -29.57 13.59 -18.62
C ARG A 97 -28.71 13.08 -19.77
N ARG A 98 -28.45 13.93 -20.77
CA ARG A 98 -27.66 13.62 -21.97
C ARG A 98 -26.23 14.16 -21.94
N THR A 99 -25.70 14.54 -20.77
CA THR A 99 -24.33 15.03 -20.68
C THR A 99 -23.34 13.95 -21.08
N ARG A 100 -22.41 14.28 -21.97
CA ARG A 100 -21.43 13.33 -22.52
C ARG A 100 -20.00 13.82 -22.39
N LYS A 101 -19.08 12.87 -22.22
CA LYS A 101 -17.63 13.10 -22.33
C LYS A 101 -17.08 12.36 -23.55
N ASN A 102 -16.04 12.92 -24.18
CA ASN A 102 -15.32 12.24 -25.25
C ASN A 102 -14.39 11.13 -24.68
N PRO A 103 -13.74 10.30 -25.51
CA PRO A 103 -12.85 9.23 -25.03
C PRO A 103 -11.66 9.71 -24.18
N GLN A 104 -11.30 11.00 -24.25
CA GLN A 104 -10.26 11.63 -23.44
C GLN A 104 -10.79 12.15 -22.09
N GLY A 105 -12.07 11.97 -21.80
CA GLY A 105 -12.70 12.43 -20.56
C GLY A 105 -13.20 13.88 -20.58
N ASN A 106 -13.09 14.59 -21.72
CA ASN A 106 -13.48 16.00 -21.84
C ASN A 106 -14.97 16.15 -22.15
N LEU A 107 -15.61 17.14 -21.50
CA LEU A 107 -17.03 17.45 -21.70
C LEU A 107 -17.33 17.84 -23.15
N ILE A 108 -18.37 17.23 -23.74
CA ILE A 108 -18.96 17.67 -25.00
C ILE A 108 -19.87 18.85 -24.69
N LEU A 109 -19.37 20.08 -24.83
CA LEU A 109 -20.03 21.30 -24.32
C LEU A 109 -21.52 21.44 -24.70
N PRO A 110 -21.97 21.15 -25.94
CA PRO A 110 -23.39 21.26 -26.31
C PRO A 110 -24.34 20.30 -25.57
N SER A 111 -23.81 19.34 -24.80
CA SER A 111 -24.59 18.38 -24.03
C SER A 111 -24.94 18.84 -22.60
N ALA A 112 -24.38 19.97 -22.16
CA ALA A 112 -24.56 20.53 -20.82
C ALA A 112 -24.96 22.01 -20.88
N VAL A 113 -25.45 22.58 -19.77
CA VAL A 113 -25.81 24.01 -19.68
C VAL A 113 -24.64 24.79 -19.09
N ALA A 114 -24.17 25.81 -19.80
CA ALA A 114 -23.04 26.63 -19.39
C ALA A 114 -23.43 27.60 -18.26
N ALA A 115 -22.65 27.66 -17.18
CA ALA A 115 -22.90 28.64 -16.11
C ALA A 115 -22.72 30.09 -16.55
N THR A 116 -21.92 30.34 -17.57
CA THR A 116 -21.76 31.68 -18.16
C THR A 116 -23.08 32.26 -18.64
N ASN A 117 -23.97 31.45 -19.21
CA ASN A 117 -25.32 31.88 -19.60
C ASN A 117 -26.15 32.25 -18.36
N VAL A 118 -26.10 31.41 -17.32
CA VAL A 118 -26.79 31.64 -16.05
C VAL A 118 -26.30 32.94 -15.38
N HIS A 119 -24.98 33.16 -15.32
CA HIS A 119 -24.38 34.39 -14.81
C HIS A 119 -24.86 35.62 -15.58
N ASN A 120 -24.95 35.55 -16.91
CA ASN A 120 -25.45 36.65 -17.72
C ASN A 120 -26.90 37.00 -17.39
N TRP A 121 -27.78 36.00 -17.22
CA TRP A 121 -29.18 36.24 -16.85
C TRP A 121 -29.33 36.75 -15.42
N MET A 122 -28.56 36.19 -14.47
CA MET A 122 -28.48 36.70 -13.10
C MET A 122 -28.02 38.17 -13.06
N ASN A 123 -27.09 38.56 -13.93
CA ASN A 123 -26.59 39.93 -14.01
C ASN A 123 -27.59 40.91 -14.65
N ASN A 124 -28.42 40.43 -15.56
CA ASN A 124 -29.38 41.25 -16.30
C ASN A 124 -30.76 41.34 -15.64
N THR A 125 -31.05 40.51 -14.62
CA THR A 125 -32.32 40.57 -13.89
C THR A 125 -32.45 41.84 -13.04
N ARG A 126 -33.68 42.32 -12.86
CA ARG A 126 -33.97 43.48 -12.01
C ARG A 126 -34.07 43.13 -10.53
N SER A 127 -34.31 41.86 -10.18
CA SER A 127 -34.40 41.41 -8.79
C SER A 127 -33.07 41.63 -8.06
N ARG A 128 -33.16 42.07 -6.80
CA ARG A 128 -32.04 42.21 -5.87
C ARG A 128 -32.08 41.17 -4.76
N ARG A 129 -32.74 40.03 -4.97
CA ARG A 129 -32.85 38.93 -4.00
C ARG A 129 -32.71 37.61 -4.73
N LEU A 130 -31.46 37.24 -4.98
CA LEU A 130 -31.10 36.09 -5.81
C LEU A 130 -30.40 35.04 -4.94
N VAL A 131 -30.93 33.83 -4.92
CA VAL A 131 -30.36 32.71 -4.18
C VAL A 131 -30.07 31.59 -5.17
N VAL A 132 -28.83 31.09 -5.15
CA VAL A 132 -28.44 29.89 -5.92
C VAL A 132 -27.93 28.86 -4.94
N ILE A 133 -28.52 27.67 -4.94
CA ILE A 133 -28.11 26.54 -4.11
C ILE A 133 -27.67 25.41 -5.03
N LEU A 134 -26.40 25.04 -4.95
CA LEU A 134 -25.76 24.05 -5.80
C LEU A 134 -25.34 22.84 -4.97
N ASP A 135 -26.11 21.77 -5.09
CA ASP A 135 -25.81 20.47 -4.52
C ASP A 135 -25.13 19.58 -5.57
N CYS A 136 -23.88 19.95 -5.89
CA CYS A 136 -23.10 19.28 -6.93
C CYS A 136 -21.58 19.46 -6.74
N CYS A 137 -20.82 18.52 -7.32
CA CYS A 137 -19.36 18.59 -7.38
C CYS A 137 -18.88 19.85 -8.13
N PHE A 138 -17.72 20.38 -7.74
CA PHE A 138 -17.11 21.57 -8.35
C PHE A 138 -17.99 22.84 -8.34
N SER A 139 -19.06 22.89 -7.55
CA SER A 139 -19.95 24.05 -7.41
C SER A 139 -19.24 25.34 -6.99
N GLY A 140 -18.10 25.26 -6.29
CA GLY A 140 -17.25 26.45 -6.03
C GLY A 140 -16.67 27.11 -7.30
N ALA A 141 -16.59 26.40 -8.43
CA ALA A 141 -16.20 26.99 -9.71
C ALA A 141 -17.29 27.89 -10.31
N PHE A 142 -18.58 27.62 -10.03
CA PHE A 142 -19.68 28.53 -10.40
C PHE A 142 -19.48 29.90 -9.75
N ALA A 143 -19.25 29.94 -8.43
CA ALA A 143 -19.02 31.19 -7.71
C ALA A 143 -17.80 31.97 -8.22
N ARG A 144 -16.68 31.28 -8.51
CA ARG A 144 -15.47 31.90 -9.09
C ARG A 144 -15.65 32.39 -10.52
N GLY A 145 -16.53 31.77 -11.31
CA GLY A 145 -16.84 32.20 -12.68
C GLY A 145 -17.49 33.59 -12.75
N LEU A 146 -17.98 34.13 -11.63
CA LEU A 146 -18.49 35.50 -11.53
C LEU A 146 -17.37 36.55 -11.39
N THR A 147 -16.15 36.18 -10.98
CA THR A 147 -15.04 37.11 -10.72
C THR A 147 -14.03 37.25 -11.87
N ALA A 148 -14.10 36.38 -12.89
CA ALA A 148 -13.06 36.24 -13.92
C ALA A 148 -13.07 37.29 -15.05
N LYS A 149 -13.72 38.46 -14.88
CA LYS A 149 -13.70 39.54 -15.90
C LYS A 149 -12.62 40.61 -15.72
N ASP A 150 -11.95 40.68 -14.57
CA ASP A 150 -10.82 41.59 -14.38
C ASP A 150 -9.56 40.80 -14.00
N GLY A 151 -8.60 40.76 -14.94
CA GLY A 151 -7.37 39.99 -14.83
C GLY A 151 -6.42 40.54 -13.77
N GLY A 152 -6.45 39.93 -12.58
CA GLY A 152 -5.48 40.16 -11.51
C GLY A 152 -5.81 39.32 -10.28
N THR A 153 -4.82 39.04 -9.43
CA THR A 153 -5.02 38.42 -8.11
C THR A 153 -5.89 39.32 -7.26
N ILE A 154 -7.17 38.94 -7.10
CA ILE A 154 -8.20 39.80 -6.50
C ILE A 154 -8.98 39.03 -5.44
N ASP A 155 -9.22 39.72 -4.33
CA ASP A 155 -10.01 39.33 -3.18
C ASP A 155 -11.46 39.01 -3.60
N LEU A 156 -11.82 37.72 -3.55
CA LEU A 156 -13.09 37.14 -4.03
C LEU A 156 -14.33 37.83 -3.47
N GLN A 157 -14.22 38.46 -2.30
CA GLN A 157 -15.34 39.13 -1.61
C GLN A 157 -15.68 40.52 -2.18
N GLN A 158 -14.74 41.22 -2.82
CA GLN A 158 -14.95 42.62 -3.23
C GLN A 158 -15.47 42.81 -4.67
N HIS A 159 -15.37 41.80 -5.54
CA HIS A 159 -15.64 41.94 -6.99
C HIS A 159 -16.87 41.19 -7.52
N LEU A 160 -17.64 40.55 -6.64
CA LEU A 160 -18.96 40.02 -7.01
C LEU A 160 -19.93 41.20 -7.10
N GLY A 161 -20.05 41.83 -8.28
CA GLY A 161 -20.89 43.01 -8.48
C GLY A 161 -22.40 42.69 -8.54
N GLY A 162 -23.13 42.91 -7.44
CA GLY A 162 -24.60 42.92 -7.40
C GLY A 162 -25.20 43.06 -5.99
N GLU A 163 -26.25 43.86 -5.80
CA GLU A 163 -26.93 43.93 -4.49
C GLU A 163 -27.82 42.69 -4.25
N GLY A 164 -27.71 42.08 -3.06
CA GLY A 164 -28.63 41.05 -2.55
C GLY A 164 -28.60 39.72 -3.33
N ARG A 165 -27.42 39.10 -3.42
CA ARG A 165 -27.25 37.75 -3.97
C ARG A 165 -26.49 36.85 -3.00
N ALA A 166 -26.88 35.59 -2.97
CA ALA A 166 -26.28 34.54 -2.15
C ALA A 166 -26.09 33.26 -2.97
N ILE A 167 -24.88 32.70 -2.96
CA ILE A 167 -24.59 31.42 -3.60
C ILE A 167 -24.11 30.44 -2.52
N LEU A 168 -24.79 29.30 -2.47
CA LEU A 168 -24.56 28.20 -1.54
C LEU A 168 -24.06 27.02 -2.34
N THR A 169 -22.93 26.46 -1.94
CA THR A 169 -22.33 25.31 -2.63
C THR A 169 -22.13 24.16 -1.64
N ALA A 170 -22.37 22.93 -2.06
CA ALA A 170 -22.08 21.73 -1.27
C ALA A 170 -20.57 21.37 -1.26
N SER A 171 -19.88 21.70 -2.37
CA SER A 171 -18.48 21.47 -2.79
C SER A 171 -17.72 20.23 -2.28
N THR A 172 -17.25 19.43 -3.26
CA THR A 172 -16.18 18.41 -3.15
C THR A 172 -15.10 18.63 -4.24
N SER A 173 -13.85 18.24 -3.92
CA SER A 173 -12.73 18.04 -4.87
C SER A 173 -12.46 16.54 -5.03
N MET A 174 -12.65 16.03 -6.25
CA MET A 174 -12.13 14.74 -6.78
C MET A 174 -12.10 13.54 -5.80
N GLN A 175 -13.25 12.93 -5.52
CA GLN A 175 -13.50 11.47 -5.59
C GLN A 175 -14.77 11.11 -4.82
N TYR A 176 -15.47 10.11 -5.38
CA TYR A 176 -16.68 9.41 -4.92
C TYR A 176 -17.55 10.17 -3.93
N ALA A 177 -18.73 10.58 -4.41
CA ALA A 177 -19.82 11.04 -3.56
C ALA A 177 -19.95 10.08 -2.36
N PHE A 178 -19.65 10.57 -1.17
CA PHE A 178 -19.95 9.89 0.08
C PHE A 178 -21.46 9.89 0.22
N GLU A 179 -22.12 9.00 -0.51
CA GLU A 179 -23.52 8.68 -0.26
C GLU A 179 -23.52 7.66 0.87
N SER A 180 -23.84 8.11 2.09
CA SER A 180 -24.22 7.16 3.14
C SER A 180 -25.48 6.43 2.67
N ASP A 181 -25.44 5.10 2.60
CA ASP A 181 -26.59 4.26 2.20
C ASP A 181 -27.84 4.48 3.10
N ASP A 182 -27.65 5.08 4.28
CA ASP A 182 -28.70 5.24 5.30
C ASP A 182 -29.60 6.48 5.11
N LEU A 183 -29.24 7.43 4.22
CA LEU A 183 -30.01 8.67 4.01
C LEU A 183 -30.73 8.67 2.65
N ASN A 184 -32.03 9.02 2.65
CA ASN A 184 -32.85 9.14 1.44
C ASN A 184 -32.56 10.40 0.59
N LEU A 185 -31.86 11.38 1.17
CA LEU A 185 -31.47 12.66 0.56
C LEU A 185 -29.94 12.76 0.50
N SER A 186 -29.42 13.67 -0.33
CA SER A 186 -28.01 14.06 -0.24
C SER A 186 -27.71 14.66 1.13
N ILE A 187 -26.46 14.57 1.58
CA ILE A 187 -26.07 15.05 2.93
C ILE A 187 -26.30 16.57 3.06
N TYR A 188 -25.98 17.35 2.03
CA TYR A 188 -26.17 18.80 2.08
C TYR A 188 -27.65 19.17 2.11
N THR A 189 -28.44 18.56 1.22
CA THR A 189 -29.87 18.86 1.10
C THR A 189 -30.66 18.36 2.28
N HIS A 190 -30.28 17.21 2.85
CA HIS A 190 -30.83 16.72 4.11
C HIS A 190 -30.79 17.80 5.20
N TYR A 191 -29.62 18.42 5.42
CA TYR A 191 -29.46 19.43 6.46
C TYR A 191 -30.02 20.81 6.11
N LEU A 192 -30.13 21.17 4.83
CA LEU A 192 -30.88 22.36 4.40
C LEU A 192 -32.37 22.20 4.71
N VAL A 193 -32.96 21.07 4.30
CA VAL A 193 -34.36 20.74 4.53
C VAL A 193 -34.61 20.66 6.05
N GLU A 194 -33.79 19.90 6.78
CA GLU A 194 -33.90 19.79 8.23
C GLU A 194 -33.85 21.16 8.93
N GLY A 195 -32.92 22.02 8.53
CA GLY A 195 -32.77 23.36 9.11
C GLY A 195 -34.03 24.21 8.97
N ILE A 196 -34.72 24.10 7.82
CA ILE A 196 -36.00 24.79 7.56
C ILE A 196 -37.14 24.12 8.32
N GLU A 197 -37.31 22.81 8.16
CA GLU A 197 -38.44 22.05 8.69
C GLU A 197 -38.49 22.07 10.20
N LYS A 198 -37.34 21.84 10.81
CA LYS A 198 -37.23 21.86 12.25
C LYS A 198 -37.17 23.29 12.73
N GLY A 199 -36.74 24.27 11.95
CA GLY A 199 -36.43 25.63 12.43
C GLY A 199 -35.08 25.73 13.14
N ALA A 200 -34.25 24.68 13.06
CA ALA A 200 -32.95 24.62 13.69
C ALA A 200 -31.93 25.58 13.05
N ALA A 201 -32.23 26.08 11.85
CA ALA A 201 -31.41 27.10 11.18
C ALA A 201 -31.62 28.52 11.72
N ASP A 202 -32.73 28.83 12.41
CA ASP A 202 -32.97 30.14 13.05
C ASP A 202 -32.05 30.28 14.28
N LYS A 203 -30.87 30.86 14.08
CA LYS A 203 -29.80 30.89 15.09
C LYS A 203 -29.90 32.11 16.00
N ASP A 204 -30.37 33.24 15.47
CA ASP A 204 -30.59 34.43 16.28
C ASP A 204 -31.96 34.44 16.98
N GLY A 205 -32.83 33.49 16.63
CA GLY A 205 -34.14 33.38 17.23
C GLY A 205 -34.95 34.63 16.92
N ASP A 206 -34.96 35.11 15.67
CA ASP A 206 -35.81 36.19 15.17
C ASP A 206 -37.11 35.68 14.52
N GLY A 207 -37.18 34.39 14.19
CA GLY A 207 -38.37 33.70 13.68
C GLY A 207 -38.40 33.60 12.16
N LEU A 208 -37.34 34.08 11.54
CA LEU A 208 -37.05 33.97 10.13
C LEU A 208 -35.76 33.14 9.99
N ILE A 209 -35.61 32.49 8.85
CA ILE A 209 -34.40 31.76 8.50
C ILE A 209 -33.78 32.49 7.33
N SER A 210 -32.65 33.15 7.59
CA SER A 210 -31.87 33.75 6.52
C SER A 210 -31.03 32.71 5.80
N VAL A 211 -30.62 33.05 4.58
CA VAL A 211 -29.84 32.16 3.73
C VAL A 211 -28.46 31.86 4.32
N ASP A 212 -27.85 32.85 4.99
CA ASP A 212 -26.58 32.69 5.73
C ASP A 212 -26.73 31.82 6.99
N GLU A 213 -27.84 31.93 7.69
CA GLU A 213 -28.19 31.07 8.83
C GLU A 213 -28.39 29.63 8.40
N LEU A 214 -29.19 29.43 7.35
CA LEU A 214 -29.45 28.13 6.75
C LEU A 214 -28.16 27.46 6.29
N HIS A 215 -27.29 28.19 5.60
CA HIS A 215 -25.97 27.70 5.22
C HIS A 215 -25.13 27.38 6.45
N SER A 216 -25.11 28.26 7.46
CA SER A 216 -24.29 28.07 8.66
C SER A 216 -24.75 26.87 9.49
N TYR A 217 -26.04 26.53 9.47
CA TYR A 217 -26.58 25.33 10.08
C TYR A 217 -26.16 24.09 9.28
N ALA A 218 -26.48 24.07 7.98
CA ALA A 218 -26.18 22.96 7.10
C ALA A 218 -24.66 22.67 7.07
N LYS A 219 -23.81 23.69 7.01
CA LYS A 219 -22.35 23.54 7.07
C LYS A 219 -21.89 22.86 8.35
N SER A 220 -22.40 23.27 9.52
CA SER A 220 -22.04 22.62 10.80
C SER A 220 -22.40 21.14 10.78
N LYS A 221 -23.64 20.82 10.39
CA LYS A 221 -24.14 19.44 10.38
C LYS A 221 -23.48 18.57 9.30
N VAL A 222 -23.24 19.11 8.11
CA VAL A 222 -22.46 18.44 7.06
C VAL A 222 -21.04 18.17 7.55
N GLN A 223 -20.39 19.13 8.20
CA GLN A 223 -19.03 18.92 8.73
C GLN A 223 -19.00 17.91 9.88
N GLU A 224 -20.09 17.79 10.65
CA GLU A 224 -20.26 16.76 11.68
C GLU A 224 -20.47 15.36 11.06
N ALA A 225 -21.27 15.25 10.00
CA ALA A 225 -21.65 13.97 9.38
C ALA A 225 -20.66 13.47 8.32
N ALA A 226 -20.12 14.37 7.51
CA ALA A 226 -19.20 14.13 6.40
C ALA A 226 -18.11 15.22 6.37
N PRO A 227 -17.08 15.14 7.24
CA PRO A 227 -16.08 16.19 7.43
C PRO A 227 -15.28 16.57 6.17
N ALA A 228 -15.24 15.70 5.16
CA ALA A 228 -14.58 15.95 3.86
C ALA A 228 -15.39 16.88 2.93
N MET A 229 -16.68 17.07 3.18
CA MET A 229 -17.49 18.04 2.45
C MET A 229 -17.25 19.44 2.99
N THR A 230 -16.98 20.39 2.09
CA THR A 230 -16.69 21.78 2.47
C THR A 230 -17.71 22.72 1.86
N PRO A 231 -18.93 22.82 2.41
CA PRO A 231 -19.89 23.81 1.95
C PRO A 231 -19.34 25.23 2.08
N GLU A 232 -19.56 26.02 1.03
CA GLU A 232 -19.16 27.42 0.99
C GLU A 232 -20.36 28.34 0.73
N PHE A 233 -20.24 29.56 1.26
CA PHE A 233 -21.22 30.61 1.12
C PHE A 233 -20.54 31.85 0.56
N TYR A 234 -21.10 32.36 -0.54
CA TYR A 234 -20.58 33.50 -1.25
C TYR A 234 -21.60 34.64 -1.21
N PRO A 235 -21.48 35.56 -0.26
CA PRO A 235 -22.24 36.81 -0.26
C PRO A 235 -21.64 37.77 -1.29
N VAL A 236 -22.50 38.41 -2.07
CA VAL A 236 -22.07 39.33 -3.14
C VAL A 236 -21.87 40.78 -2.61
N LYS A 237 -22.44 41.13 -1.44
CA LYS A 237 -22.18 42.39 -0.73
C LYS A 237 -22.53 42.26 0.76
N ASP A 238 -21.64 42.70 1.65
CA ASP A 238 -21.86 42.70 3.11
C ASP A 238 -23.08 43.55 3.50
N GLY A 239 -23.92 42.99 4.39
CA GLY A 239 -25.05 43.69 5.02
C GLY A 239 -26.43 43.49 4.37
N TYR A 240 -26.57 42.69 3.32
CA TYR A 240 -27.86 42.38 2.70
C TYR A 240 -28.34 40.96 3.05
N ARG A 241 -29.16 40.83 4.11
CA ARG A 241 -29.69 39.54 4.58
C ARG A 241 -30.93 39.14 3.77
N ILE A 242 -30.91 37.94 3.17
CA ILE A 242 -32.04 37.38 2.41
C ILE A 242 -32.72 36.32 3.28
N PHE A 243 -34.02 36.47 3.52
CA PHE A 243 -34.83 35.50 4.26
C PHE A 243 -35.50 34.52 3.31
N LEU A 244 -35.29 33.23 3.54
CA LEU A 244 -35.83 32.17 2.68
C LEU A 244 -37.13 31.59 3.25
N ALA A 245 -37.15 31.32 4.55
CA ALA A 245 -38.26 30.67 5.25
C ALA A 245 -38.58 31.36 6.59
N LYS A 246 -39.74 31.07 7.14
CA LYS A 246 -40.10 31.32 8.54
C LYS A 246 -39.68 30.11 9.38
N SER A 247 -39.28 30.37 10.62
CA SER A 247 -39.02 29.32 11.60
C SER A 247 -40.33 28.95 12.33
N PRO A 248 -40.65 27.66 12.53
CA PRO A 248 -41.76 27.20 13.36
C PRO A 248 -41.43 27.40 14.85
N LYS A 249 -41.20 28.65 15.22
CA LYS A 249 -40.54 29.09 16.44
C LYS A 249 -41.29 28.77 17.72
N ASP A 250 -42.59 28.53 17.62
CA ASP A 250 -43.44 28.18 18.76
C ASP A 250 -43.67 26.68 18.93
N ASP A 251 -43.06 25.84 18.09
CA ASP A 251 -43.09 24.40 18.30
C ASP A 251 -42.28 24.04 19.57
N PRO A 252 -42.95 23.49 20.62
CA PRO A 252 -42.28 22.99 21.81
C PRO A 252 -41.14 22.02 21.51
N LYS A 253 -41.30 21.16 20.50
CA LYS A 253 -40.30 20.15 20.10
C LYS A 253 -39.02 20.79 19.59
N LEU A 254 -39.15 21.88 18.84
CA LEU A 254 -38.01 22.61 18.33
C LEU A 254 -37.24 23.30 19.45
N LYS A 255 -37.94 24.02 20.34
CA LYS A 255 -37.30 24.71 21.47
C LYS A 255 -36.52 23.71 22.34
N TYR A 256 -37.10 22.54 22.56
CA TYR A 256 -36.45 21.45 23.27
C TYR A 256 -35.23 20.88 22.53
N ARG A 257 -35.33 20.66 21.21
CA ARG A 257 -34.21 20.19 20.39
C ARG A 257 -33.04 21.16 20.42
N GLN A 258 -33.27 22.46 20.23
CA GLN A 258 -32.19 23.47 20.23
C GLN A 258 -31.42 23.48 21.56
N GLU A 259 -32.14 23.42 22.68
CA GLU A 259 -31.53 23.30 24.00
C GLU A 259 -30.73 21.99 24.11
N ALA A 260 -31.30 20.85 23.70
CA ALA A 260 -30.60 19.58 23.72
C ALA A 260 -29.33 19.60 22.86
N GLU A 261 -29.37 20.14 21.64
CA GLU A 261 -28.19 20.27 20.78
C GLU A 261 -27.11 21.14 21.40
N GLN A 262 -27.49 22.27 22.01
CA GLN A 262 -26.56 23.13 22.72
C GLN A 262 -25.88 22.39 23.88
N ARG A 263 -26.65 21.62 24.66
CA ARG A 263 -26.11 20.83 25.79
C ARG A 263 -25.22 19.68 25.34
N ALA A 264 -25.61 18.99 24.28
CA ALA A 264 -24.81 17.91 23.68
C ALA A 264 -23.49 18.45 23.17
N LYS A 265 -23.50 19.59 22.46
CA LYS A 265 -22.30 20.26 21.97
C LYS A 265 -21.35 20.65 23.09
N LEU A 266 -21.87 21.23 24.18
CA LEU A 266 -21.07 21.62 25.34
C LEU A 266 -20.37 20.43 26.04
N ASN A 267 -20.96 19.23 25.98
CA ASN A 267 -20.40 18.03 26.60
C ASN A 267 -20.02 16.95 25.57
N GLN A 268 -19.64 17.37 24.36
CA GLN A 268 -19.09 16.50 23.30
C GLN A 268 -19.93 15.24 23.01
N GLY A 269 -21.25 15.40 22.92
CA GLY A 269 -22.17 14.29 22.61
C GLY A 269 -22.65 13.50 23.82
N SER A 270 -22.70 14.14 24.98
CA SER A 270 -23.32 13.58 26.18
C SER A 270 -24.18 14.63 26.88
N PHE A 271 -25.05 14.20 27.79
CA PHE A 271 -25.74 15.11 28.71
C PHE A 271 -25.20 14.92 30.12
N SER A 272 -24.73 16.01 30.73
CA SER A 272 -24.42 15.99 32.15
C SER A 272 -25.68 15.85 32.99
N VAL A 273 -25.54 15.47 34.26
CA VAL A 273 -26.68 15.38 35.20
C VAL A 273 -27.46 16.71 35.24
N PHE A 274 -26.76 17.84 35.28
CA PHE A 274 -27.39 19.16 35.27
C PHE A 274 -28.04 19.52 33.93
N ALA A 275 -27.50 19.04 32.81
CA ALA A 275 -28.14 19.23 31.50
C ALA A 275 -29.45 18.44 31.41
N LEU A 276 -29.49 17.22 31.94
CA LEU A 276 -30.71 16.41 31.99
C LEU A 276 -31.79 17.06 32.88
N GLU A 277 -31.41 17.57 34.06
CA GLU A 277 -32.34 18.30 34.95
C GLU A 277 -32.91 19.55 34.28
N LEU A 278 -32.06 20.31 33.57
CA LEU A 278 -32.53 21.48 32.84
C LEU A 278 -33.46 21.10 31.69
N LEU A 279 -33.09 20.09 30.90
CA LEU A 279 -33.93 19.58 29.82
C LEU A 279 -35.28 19.11 30.38
N GLU A 280 -35.30 18.39 31.49
CA GLU A 280 -36.56 17.97 32.14
C GLU A 280 -37.42 19.17 32.57
N SER A 281 -36.81 20.21 33.14
CA SER A 281 -37.52 21.46 33.45
C SER A 281 -38.11 22.13 32.20
N GLN A 282 -37.37 22.15 31.09
CA GLN A 282 -37.83 22.76 29.83
C GLN A 282 -38.91 21.92 29.15
N ARG A 283 -38.80 20.58 29.22
CA ARG A 283 -39.83 19.63 28.78
C ARG A 283 -41.16 19.93 29.44
N ILE A 284 -41.18 20.07 30.77
CA ILE A 284 -42.38 20.40 31.54
C ILE A 284 -42.91 21.79 31.16
N LYS A 285 -42.02 22.79 31.09
CA LYS A 285 -42.39 24.17 30.75
C LYS A 285 -43.07 24.30 29.38
N TRP A 286 -42.62 23.52 28.40
CA TRP A 286 -43.13 23.57 27.03
C TRP A 286 -44.17 22.47 26.73
N GLY A 287 -44.50 21.61 27.70
CA GLY A 287 -45.59 20.65 27.59
C GLY A 287 -45.32 19.43 26.69
N LEU A 288 -44.05 19.04 26.50
CA LEU A 288 -43.71 17.84 25.73
C LEU A 288 -43.94 16.58 26.56
N SER A 289 -44.38 15.49 25.91
CA SER A 289 -44.37 14.17 26.54
C SER A 289 -42.94 13.68 26.79
N GLN A 290 -42.82 12.71 27.69
CA GLN A 290 -41.53 12.10 28.00
C GLN A 290 -40.95 11.35 26.79
N ASP A 291 -41.78 10.64 26.04
CA ASP A 291 -41.36 9.88 24.85
C ASP A 291 -40.84 10.80 23.74
N GLU A 292 -41.51 11.93 23.49
CA GLU A 292 -41.05 12.94 22.52
C GLU A 292 -39.70 13.54 22.91
N ALA A 293 -39.52 13.82 24.20
CA ALA A 293 -38.28 14.37 24.72
C ALA A 293 -37.11 13.38 24.61
N ILE A 294 -37.36 12.09 24.90
CA ILE A 294 -36.37 11.03 24.74
C ILE A 294 -36.00 10.86 23.26
N ALA A 295 -37.00 10.79 22.37
CA ALA A 295 -36.74 10.66 20.93
C ALA A 295 -35.87 11.82 20.41
N ILE A 296 -36.17 13.06 20.80
CA ILE A 296 -35.35 14.22 20.43
C ILE A 296 -33.94 14.11 20.99
N GLN A 297 -33.78 13.73 22.26
CA GLN A 297 -32.47 13.54 22.86
C GLN A 297 -31.65 12.46 22.13
N GLU A 298 -32.27 11.33 21.78
CA GLU A 298 -31.62 10.24 21.06
C GLU A 298 -31.16 10.66 19.67
N GLU A 299 -32.02 11.34 18.92
CA GLU A 299 -31.66 11.89 17.60
C GLU A 299 -30.51 12.90 17.70
N VAL A 300 -30.52 13.78 18.70
CA VAL A 300 -29.46 14.77 18.92
C VAL A 300 -28.12 14.09 19.24
N LEU A 301 -28.14 12.98 19.96
CA LEU A 301 -26.93 12.26 20.36
C LEU A 301 -26.43 11.26 19.31
N GLN A 302 -27.27 10.84 18.36
CA GLN A 302 -26.92 9.82 17.37
C GLN A 302 -25.66 10.16 16.56
N PRO A 303 -25.48 11.37 16.00
CA PRO A 303 -24.27 11.70 15.24
C PRO A 303 -22.99 11.57 16.08
N TYR A 304 -23.05 11.96 17.35
CA TYR A 304 -21.92 11.82 18.27
C TYR A 304 -21.60 10.36 18.56
N ARG A 305 -22.61 9.50 18.75
CA ARG A 305 -22.41 8.07 18.97
C ARG A 305 -21.76 7.41 17.75
N GLU A 306 -22.19 7.78 16.55
CA GLU A 306 -21.60 7.28 15.29
C GLU A 306 -20.16 7.75 15.12
N TYR A 307 -19.87 9.03 15.37
CA TYR A 307 -18.52 9.56 15.36
C TYR A 307 -17.60 8.83 16.35
N GLN A 308 -18.04 8.58 17.58
CA GLN A 308 -17.26 7.80 18.55
C GLN A 308 -17.07 6.34 18.11
N ARG A 309 -18.09 5.72 17.49
CA ARG A 309 -17.97 4.36 16.94
C ARG A 309 -16.89 4.29 15.86
N LYS A 310 -16.89 5.23 14.91
CA LYS A 310 -15.88 5.33 13.84
C LYS A 310 -14.47 5.51 14.42
N ARG A 311 -14.30 6.39 15.40
CA ARG A 311 -13.01 6.58 16.10
C ARG A 311 -12.53 5.31 16.80
N ASN A 312 -13.43 4.60 17.48
CA ASN A 312 -13.11 3.32 18.12
C ASN A 312 -12.73 2.24 17.09
N GLN A 313 -13.40 2.19 15.94
CA GLN A 313 -13.04 1.27 14.85
C GLN A 313 -11.62 1.54 14.33
N TYR A 314 -11.29 2.82 14.09
CA TYR A 314 -9.94 3.22 13.69
C TYR A 314 -8.90 2.84 14.75
N GLU A 315 -9.18 3.12 16.02
CA GLU A 315 -8.29 2.76 17.13
C GLU A 315 -8.01 1.25 17.17
N GLN A 316 -9.05 0.41 17.06
CA GLN A 316 -8.87 -1.05 17.07
C GLN A 316 -8.05 -1.53 15.87
N ALA A 317 -8.28 -0.98 14.68
CA ALA A 317 -7.47 -1.31 13.51
C ALA A 317 -6.00 -0.92 13.71
N LEU A 318 -5.74 0.27 14.26
CA LEU A 318 -4.38 0.72 14.56
C LEU A 318 -3.69 -0.16 15.61
N ILE A 319 -4.41 -0.58 16.66
CA ILE A 319 -3.90 -1.52 17.67
C ILE A 319 -3.54 -2.87 17.02
N LEU A 320 -4.38 -3.39 16.13
CA LEU A 320 -4.08 -4.62 15.40
C LEU A 320 -2.84 -4.48 14.53
N ALA A 321 -2.71 -3.37 13.79
CA ALA A 321 -1.53 -3.07 12.99
C ALA A 321 -0.25 -3.01 13.85
N VAL A 322 -0.29 -2.33 15.00
CA VAL A 322 0.86 -2.28 15.93
C VAL A 322 1.27 -3.68 16.43
N ASN A 323 0.32 -4.61 16.56
CA ASN A 323 0.57 -5.95 17.09
C ASN A 323 1.01 -6.97 16.02
N GLN A 324 0.63 -6.77 14.76
CA GLN A 324 0.83 -7.75 13.69
C GLN A 324 1.87 -7.31 12.65
N GLU A 325 2.06 -6.00 12.49
CA GLU A 325 2.97 -5.43 11.49
C GLU A 325 4.28 -4.96 12.12
N THR A 326 5.32 -4.86 11.29
CA THR A 326 6.63 -4.37 11.73
C THR A 326 6.61 -2.84 11.86
N TYR A 327 7.18 -2.30 12.94
CA TYR A 327 7.31 -0.85 13.16
C TYR A 327 8.75 -0.37 12.90
N PRO A 328 8.98 0.78 12.24
CA PRO A 328 7.98 1.67 11.66
C PRO A 328 7.20 1.01 10.51
N PHE A 329 5.92 1.35 10.40
CA PHE A 329 5.04 0.76 9.39
C PHE A 329 5.57 1.02 7.97
N THR A 330 5.44 0.02 7.11
CA THR A 330 5.77 0.12 5.67
C THR A 330 4.85 1.12 4.97
N GLU A 331 5.25 1.61 3.80
CA GLU A 331 4.40 2.50 2.97
C GLU A 331 3.04 1.87 2.66
N GLY A 332 2.99 0.56 2.41
CA GLY A 332 1.73 -0.16 2.18
C GLY A 332 0.80 -0.11 3.39
N VAL A 333 1.30 -0.41 4.58
CA VAL A 333 0.50 -0.37 5.82
C VAL A 333 0.06 1.06 6.14
N GLN A 334 0.90 2.06 5.86
CA GLN A 334 0.53 3.47 6.02
C GLN A 334 -0.58 3.88 5.05
N GLN A 335 -0.52 3.43 3.80
CA GLN A 335 -1.55 3.68 2.79
C GLN A 335 -2.87 2.99 3.18
N ASP A 336 -2.83 1.73 3.61
CA ASP A 336 -4.03 0.99 4.04
C ASP A 336 -4.71 1.67 5.25
N LEU A 337 -3.92 2.17 6.21
CA LEU A 337 -4.45 2.94 7.34
C LEU A 337 -5.05 4.28 6.90
N GLN A 338 -4.49 4.92 5.87
CA GLN A 338 -5.02 6.15 5.31
C GLN A 338 -6.32 5.90 4.54
N ASP A 339 -6.39 4.85 3.74
CA ASP A 339 -7.59 4.45 3.01
C ASP A 339 -8.70 4.06 3.99
N TYR A 340 -8.36 3.36 5.08
CA TYR A 340 -9.32 3.03 6.13
C TYR A 340 -9.82 4.26 6.91
N GLN A 341 -8.93 5.22 7.20
CA GLN A 341 -9.31 6.52 7.76
C GLN A 341 -10.31 7.26 6.86
N GLN A 342 -10.06 7.29 5.55
CA GLN A 342 -10.94 7.90 4.56
C GLN A 342 -12.28 7.19 4.48
N HIS A 343 -12.29 5.86 4.50
CA HIS A 343 -13.51 5.06 4.53
C HIS A 343 -14.38 5.39 5.76
N LEU A 344 -13.77 5.59 6.92
CA LEU A 344 -14.46 6.01 8.14
C LEU A 344 -14.83 7.49 8.17
N ALA A 345 -14.40 8.27 7.18
CA ALA A 345 -14.57 9.73 7.09
C ALA A 345 -14.02 10.49 8.32
N LEU A 346 -12.86 10.09 8.84
CA LEU A 346 -12.19 10.76 9.97
C LEU A 346 -11.09 11.71 9.47
N ARG A 347 -10.98 12.90 10.08
CA ARG A 347 -9.90 13.86 9.83
C ARG A 347 -8.65 13.48 10.62
N ASP A 348 -7.51 14.04 10.22
CA ASP A 348 -6.24 13.81 10.91
C ASP A 348 -6.32 14.21 12.40
N GLU A 349 -6.97 15.35 12.69
CA GLU A 349 -7.22 15.82 14.06
C GLU A 349 -8.01 14.83 14.91
N ASP A 350 -8.93 14.06 14.30
CA ASP A 350 -9.82 13.14 15.01
C ASP A 350 -9.07 11.91 15.54
N ILE A 351 -7.97 11.55 14.86
CA ILE A 351 -7.13 10.39 15.13
C ILE A 351 -5.77 10.74 15.73
N GLU A 352 -5.38 12.02 15.75
CA GLU A 352 -4.10 12.51 16.26
C GLU A 352 -3.80 11.94 17.67
N LEU A 353 -4.73 12.12 18.61
CA LEU A 353 -4.59 11.61 19.98
C LEU A 353 -4.60 10.07 20.05
N ILE A 354 -5.29 9.41 19.13
CA ILE A 354 -5.32 7.94 19.03
C ILE A 354 -3.95 7.45 18.56
N LYS A 355 -3.42 8.01 17.48
CA LYS A 355 -2.07 7.74 16.95
C LYS A 355 -1.02 8.00 18.03
N GLN A 356 -1.06 9.14 18.70
CA GLN A 356 -0.12 9.45 19.79
C GLN A 356 -0.18 8.41 20.90
N ARG A 357 -1.37 8.07 21.41
CA ARG A 357 -1.52 7.10 22.51
C ARG A 357 -1.09 5.68 22.12
N VAL A 358 -1.47 5.22 20.93
CA VAL A 358 -1.25 3.84 20.48
C VAL A 358 0.18 3.63 19.96
N LEU A 359 0.74 4.62 19.24
CA LEU A 359 2.09 4.51 18.66
C LEU A 359 3.18 4.92 19.64
N ALA A 360 2.94 5.81 20.61
CA ALA A 360 4.00 6.29 21.52
C ALA A 360 4.77 5.16 22.25
N PRO A 361 4.13 4.11 22.80
CA PRO A 361 4.86 3.00 23.41
C PRO A 361 5.80 2.30 22.42
N LYS A 362 5.35 2.14 21.16
CA LYS A 362 6.10 1.41 20.14
C LYS A 362 7.20 2.25 19.51
N GLN A 363 6.96 3.55 19.34
CA GLN A 363 7.96 4.55 19.00
C GLN A 363 9.06 4.61 20.06
N ALA A 364 8.71 4.65 21.36
CA ALA A 364 9.70 4.67 22.44
C ALA A 364 10.51 3.37 22.51
N GLU A 365 9.90 2.22 22.21
CA GLU A 365 10.62 0.94 22.08
C GLU A 365 11.60 0.96 20.90
N TYR A 366 11.16 1.43 19.73
CA TYR A 366 12.01 1.59 18.56
C TYR A 366 13.17 2.56 18.81
N GLU A 367 12.92 3.71 19.43
CA GLU A 367 13.96 4.68 19.79
C GLU A 367 14.99 4.11 20.76
N ARG A 368 14.56 3.33 21.76
CA ARG A 368 15.48 2.62 22.65
C ARG A 368 16.36 1.64 21.88
N GLN A 369 15.77 0.87 20.96
CA GLN A 369 16.51 -0.07 20.11
C GLN A 369 17.51 0.66 19.20
N GLN A 370 17.14 1.82 18.64
CA GLN A 370 18.05 2.65 17.83
C GLN A 370 19.18 3.23 18.66
N GLN A 371 18.89 3.74 19.86
CA GLN A 371 19.92 4.26 20.78
C GLN A 371 20.88 3.16 21.24
N GLU A 372 20.36 1.98 21.54
CA GLU A 372 21.17 0.81 21.89
C GLU A 372 22.02 0.35 20.70
N ALA A 373 21.45 0.30 19.49
CA ALA A 373 22.18 0.00 18.26
C ALA A 373 23.27 1.03 17.96
N GLU A 374 23.00 2.32 18.19
CA GLU A 374 23.99 3.39 18.00
C GLU A 374 25.10 3.34 19.04
N ARG A 375 24.76 3.08 20.32
CA ARG A 375 25.74 2.83 21.37
C ARG A 375 26.62 1.63 21.02
N LEU A 376 26.00 0.52 20.62
CA LEU A 376 26.72 -0.69 20.19
C LEU A 376 27.58 -0.41 18.96
N ARG A 377 27.13 0.40 17.98
CA ARG A 377 27.95 0.86 16.84
C ARG A 377 29.15 1.70 17.28
N GLN A 378 29.00 2.55 18.28
CA GLN A 378 30.12 3.36 18.82
C GLN A 378 31.11 2.47 19.58
N GLU A 379 30.62 1.52 20.37
CA GLU A 379 31.44 0.50 21.04
C GLU A 379 32.16 -0.38 20.00
N LEU A 380 31.47 -0.83 18.94
CA LEU A 380 32.02 -1.57 17.82
C LEU A 380 33.08 -0.77 17.08
N LYS A 381 32.85 0.49 16.74
CA LYS A 381 33.87 1.35 16.13
C LYS A 381 35.12 1.47 17.01
N THR A 382 34.95 1.50 18.33
CA THR A 382 36.06 1.56 19.29
C THR A 382 36.85 0.25 19.28
N VAL A 383 36.15 -0.89 19.31
CA VAL A 383 36.76 -2.23 19.23
C VAL A 383 37.39 -2.50 17.87
N GLU A 384 36.77 -2.06 16.77
CA GLU A 384 37.28 -2.16 15.41
C GLU A 384 38.54 -1.30 15.25
N SER A 385 38.58 -0.10 15.82
CA SER A 385 39.78 0.74 15.82
C SER A 385 40.93 0.06 16.57
N GLN A 386 40.64 -0.59 17.70
CA GLN A 386 41.62 -1.38 18.46
C GLN A 386 42.09 -2.61 17.65
N ARG A 387 41.16 -3.36 17.06
CA ARG A 387 41.46 -4.53 16.20
C ARG A 387 42.15 -4.15 14.90
N GLN A 388 41.93 -2.95 14.38
CA GLN A 388 42.60 -2.42 13.20
C GLN A 388 44.04 -2.03 13.51
N GLN A 389 44.32 -1.48 14.69
CA GLN A 389 45.69 -1.35 15.21
C GLN A 389 46.38 -2.71 15.41
N GLU A 390 45.66 -3.73 15.88
CA GLU A 390 46.18 -5.11 16.00
C GLU A 390 46.34 -5.81 14.63
N ARG A 391 45.50 -5.50 13.63
CA ARG A 391 45.58 -6.05 12.27
C ARG A 391 46.63 -5.37 11.40
N GLU A 392 46.88 -4.07 11.59
CA GLU A 392 47.97 -3.36 10.93
C GLU A 392 49.34 -3.86 11.41
N SER A 393 49.43 -4.35 12.64
CA SER A 393 50.60 -5.05 13.16
C SER A 393 50.69 -6.53 12.71
N ALA A 394 49.62 -7.11 12.15
CA ALA A 394 49.56 -8.48 11.63
C ALA A 394 49.60 -8.59 10.10
N LYS A 395 49.67 -7.47 9.36
CA LYS A 395 49.80 -7.46 7.89
C LYS A 395 51.24 -7.74 7.47
N THR A 396 51.63 -9.01 7.49
CA THR A 396 52.62 -9.59 6.57
C THR A 396 52.66 -11.09 6.82
N VAL A 397 52.76 -11.87 5.74
CA VAL A 397 53.04 -13.32 5.65
C VAL A 397 51.85 -14.12 5.05
N PHE A 398 51.95 -14.38 3.75
CA PHE A 398 51.32 -15.54 3.10
C PHE A 398 52.33 -16.71 3.12
N PRO A 399 51.98 -17.90 3.67
CA PRO A 399 52.78 -19.09 3.45
C PRO A 399 51.91 -20.35 3.14
N PRO A 400 52.54 -21.52 2.87
CA PRO A 400 52.63 -22.19 1.58
C PRO A 400 51.37 -22.93 1.10
N SER A 401 51.30 -23.20 -0.22
CA SER A 401 50.25 -23.95 -0.92
C SER A 401 50.01 -25.36 -0.37
N PHE A 402 48.75 -25.82 -0.34
CA PHE A 402 48.45 -27.26 -0.26
C PHE A 402 49.15 -27.97 -1.44
N PRO A 403 49.71 -29.19 -1.27
CA PRO A 403 50.14 -29.98 -2.41
C PRO A 403 48.89 -30.36 -3.22
N THR A 404 48.70 -29.71 -4.35
CA THR A 404 47.57 -29.97 -5.25
C THR A 404 47.94 -31.00 -6.31
N GLN A 405 46.93 -31.72 -6.76
CA GLN A 405 46.95 -32.56 -7.95
C GLN A 405 45.87 -32.07 -8.90
N THR A 406 45.92 -32.46 -10.17
CA THR A 406 44.91 -32.05 -11.14
C THR A 406 43.93 -33.17 -11.45
N PHE A 407 42.66 -32.82 -11.66
CA PHE A 407 41.66 -33.71 -12.21
C PHE A 407 41.02 -33.11 -13.46
N GLU A 408 40.55 -34.00 -14.33
CA GLU A 408 39.74 -33.67 -15.50
C GLU A 408 38.28 -33.94 -15.19
N PHE A 409 37.39 -33.18 -15.82
CA PHE A 409 35.94 -33.29 -15.63
C PHE A 409 35.18 -32.82 -16.86
N ASP A 410 33.97 -33.35 -17.04
CA ASP A 410 33.03 -32.83 -18.02
C ASP A 410 32.41 -31.53 -17.51
N THR A 411 32.37 -30.51 -18.36
CA THR A 411 31.49 -29.34 -18.21
C THR A 411 30.51 -29.28 -19.38
N ALA A 412 29.42 -28.54 -19.23
CA ALA A 412 28.38 -28.47 -20.25
C ALA A 412 27.81 -27.05 -20.37
N THR A 413 27.44 -26.67 -21.58
CA THR A 413 26.64 -25.48 -21.88
C THR A 413 25.39 -25.86 -22.66
N LEU A 414 24.34 -25.05 -22.53
CA LEU A 414 23.03 -25.27 -23.14
C LEU A 414 22.74 -24.16 -24.15
N THR A 415 22.64 -24.53 -25.42
CA THR A 415 22.31 -23.60 -26.51
C THR A 415 20.89 -23.84 -26.99
N VAL A 416 20.09 -22.77 -27.06
CA VAL A 416 18.75 -22.78 -27.64
C VAL A 416 18.84 -22.46 -29.13
N LYS A 417 18.46 -23.42 -29.99
CA LYS A 417 18.36 -23.23 -31.44
C LYS A 417 16.88 -23.04 -31.82
N SER A 418 16.61 -22.05 -32.66
CA SER A 418 15.28 -21.83 -33.23
C SER A 418 15.30 -22.14 -34.73
N SER A 419 14.51 -23.11 -35.17
CA SER A 419 14.33 -23.42 -36.59
C SER A 419 13.02 -22.81 -37.11
N GLY A 420 13.07 -21.59 -37.65
CA GLY A 420 11.92 -20.94 -38.30
C GLY A 420 12.19 -19.50 -38.74
N PHE A 421 11.57 -19.07 -39.85
CA PHE A 421 11.54 -17.68 -40.30
C PHE A 421 10.70 -16.86 -39.30
N LEU A 422 11.22 -15.73 -38.79
CA LEU A 422 10.58 -14.88 -37.78
C LEU A 422 10.33 -15.49 -36.37
N GLY A 423 11.01 -16.58 -35.99
CA GLY A 423 10.96 -17.07 -34.58
C GLY A 423 9.74 -17.91 -34.20
N ILE A 424 8.90 -18.32 -35.16
CA ILE A 424 7.73 -19.21 -34.97
C ILE A 424 8.10 -20.68 -35.23
N GLY A 425 9.31 -21.07 -34.82
CA GLY A 425 9.91 -22.38 -35.09
C GLY A 425 9.82 -23.36 -33.93
N LYS A 426 9.97 -24.67 -34.20
CA LYS A 426 10.20 -25.66 -33.15
C LYS A 426 11.56 -25.38 -32.51
N LYS A 427 11.58 -25.08 -31.21
CA LYS A 427 12.83 -24.87 -30.49
C LYS A 427 13.51 -26.21 -30.24
N THR A 428 14.82 -26.26 -30.48
CA THR A 428 15.66 -27.41 -30.16
C THR A 428 16.75 -26.97 -29.20
N TYR A 429 17.17 -27.90 -28.34
CA TYR A 429 18.20 -27.66 -27.33
C TYR A 429 19.39 -28.54 -27.65
N GLU A 430 20.59 -27.97 -27.52
CA GLU A 430 21.83 -28.69 -27.71
C GLU A 430 22.68 -28.53 -26.45
N ILE A 431 23.00 -29.66 -25.84
CA ILE A 431 23.95 -29.74 -24.73
C ILE A 431 25.34 -29.90 -25.34
N ASN A 432 26.16 -28.86 -25.23
CA ASN A 432 27.53 -28.87 -25.69
C ASN A 432 28.43 -29.23 -24.51
N ARG A 433 29.09 -30.39 -24.58
CA ARG A 433 30.02 -30.84 -23.55
C ARG A 433 31.45 -30.48 -23.92
N SER A 434 32.24 -30.11 -22.92
CA SER A 434 33.67 -29.91 -23.07
C SER A 434 34.42 -30.47 -21.85
N GLN A 435 35.71 -30.71 -22.01
CA GLN A 435 36.58 -31.12 -20.92
C GLN A 435 37.12 -29.89 -20.20
N GLY A 436 37.07 -29.92 -18.87
CA GLY A 436 37.69 -28.96 -17.97
C GLY A 436 38.80 -29.63 -17.16
N ARG A 437 39.65 -28.79 -16.55
CA ARG A 437 40.76 -29.23 -15.71
C ARG A 437 40.89 -28.28 -14.53
N ALA A 438 40.96 -28.81 -13.32
CA ALA A 438 41.12 -28.02 -12.09
C ALA A 438 42.05 -28.70 -11.10
N GLU A 439 42.68 -27.88 -10.26
CA GLU A 439 43.52 -28.36 -9.17
C GLU A 439 42.67 -28.68 -7.93
N PHE A 440 43.05 -29.71 -7.20
CA PHE A 440 42.42 -30.08 -5.93
C PHE A 440 43.42 -30.77 -5.01
N PHE A 441 43.08 -30.86 -3.73
CA PHE A 441 43.74 -31.76 -2.80
C PHE A 441 42.72 -32.69 -2.15
N ILE A 442 43.21 -33.76 -1.51
CA ILE A 442 42.39 -34.75 -0.82
C ILE A 442 42.61 -34.60 0.68
N GLU A 443 41.51 -34.39 1.42
CA GLU A 443 41.49 -34.45 2.87
C GLU A 443 41.02 -35.84 3.32
N ASP A 444 41.81 -36.51 4.15
CA ASP A 444 41.51 -37.86 4.64
C ASP A 444 40.67 -37.82 5.92
N LEU A 445 39.42 -38.26 5.81
CA LEU A 445 38.49 -38.32 6.95
C LEU A 445 38.67 -39.60 7.78
N GLY A 446 39.44 -40.57 7.28
CA GLY A 446 39.67 -41.89 7.86
C GLY A 446 38.79 -42.98 7.24
N ASN A 447 39.20 -44.23 7.40
CA ASN A 447 38.48 -45.42 6.91
C ASN A 447 38.16 -45.39 5.40
N GLY A 448 39.03 -44.76 4.60
CA GLY A 448 38.85 -44.64 3.15
C GLY A 448 37.82 -43.60 2.71
N VAL A 449 37.26 -42.82 3.64
CA VAL A 449 36.38 -41.69 3.32
C VAL A 449 37.24 -40.44 3.14
N VAL A 450 37.06 -39.74 2.02
CA VAL A 450 37.84 -38.56 1.68
C VAL A 450 36.95 -37.38 1.29
N LEU A 451 37.48 -36.17 1.43
CA LEU A 451 36.89 -34.93 0.95
C LEU A 451 37.83 -34.32 -0.11
N GLU A 452 37.33 -34.19 -1.34
CA GLU A 452 38.07 -33.56 -2.44
C GLU A 452 37.82 -32.05 -2.43
N MET A 453 38.89 -31.27 -2.30
CA MET A 453 38.84 -29.82 -2.13
C MET A 453 39.44 -29.12 -3.36
N VAL A 454 38.61 -28.48 -4.18
CA VAL A 454 38.97 -27.85 -5.44
C VAL A 454 39.50 -26.44 -5.22
N ALA A 455 40.59 -26.09 -5.88
CA ALA A 455 41.19 -24.75 -5.84
C ALA A 455 40.32 -23.76 -6.62
N ILE A 456 39.81 -22.75 -5.92
CA ILE A 456 39.02 -21.67 -6.50
C ILE A 456 39.92 -20.44 -6.65
N PRO A 457 40.14 -19.95 -7.88
CA PRO A 457 40.99 -18.78 -8.09
C PRO A 457 40.37 -17.54 -7.46
N GLY A 458 41.20 -16.62 -6.97
CA GLY A 458 40.72 -15.30 -6.57
C GLY A 458 40.33 -14.46 -7.80
N GLY A 459 39.41 -13.52 -7.63
CA GLY A 459 38.95 -12.68 -8.72
C GLY A 459 37.91 -11.65 -8.30
N LYS A 460 37.43 -10.88 -9.28
CA LYS A 460 36.28 -9.98 -9.11
C LYS A 460 35.11 -10.49 -9.92
N PHE A 461 33.91 -10.38 -9.36
CA PHE A 461 32.68 -10.69 -10.08
C PHE A 461 31.55 -9.76 -9.68
N LEU A 462 30.53 -9.71 -10.53
CA LEU A 462 29.30 -8.98 -10.26
C LEU A 462 28.32 -9.93 -9.54
N MET A 463 28.06 -9.65 -8.27
CA MET A 463 27.16 -10.43 -7.42
C MET A 463 25.73 -9.90 -7.52
N GLY A 464 24.74 -10.81 -7.50
CA GLY A 464 23.32 -10.49 -7.69
C GLY A 464 22.87 -10.60 -9.15
N SER A 465 21.59 -10.33 -9.41
CA SER A 465 20.97 -10.48 -10.74
C SER A 465 20.65 -9.14 -11.40
N PRO A 466 20.81 -9.01 -12.74
CA PRO A 466 20.43 -7.81 -13.47
C PRO A 466 18.90 -7.66 -13.48
N GLU A 467 18.40 -6.44 -13.63
CA GLU A 467 16.96 -6.13 -13.55
C GLU A 467 16.09 -6.90 -14.56
N ASN A 468 16.68 -7.29 -15.69
CA ASN A 468 16.00 -8.02 -16.76
C ASN A 468 16.16 -9.55 -16.68
N GLU A 469 16.82 -10.11 -15.66
CA GLU A 469 16.90 -11.56 -15.47
C GLU A 469 15.50 -12.13 -15.15
N PRO A 470 14.99 -13.11 -15.92
CA PRO A 470 13.69 -13.71 -15.64
C PRO A 470 13.58 -14.29 -14.23
N GLU A 471 12.41 -14.15 -13.60
CA GLU A 471 12.10 -14.78 -12.31
C GLU A 471 13.09 -14.41 -11.18
N ARG A 472 13.73 -13.24 -11.30
CA ARG A 472 14.55 -12.62 -10.24
C ARG A 472 13.69 -12.09 -9.09
N TYR A 473 14.28 -12.05 -7.90
CA TYR A 473 13.69 -11.38 -6.74
C TYR A 473 14.41 -10.05 -6.42
N SER A 474 13.70 -9.14 -5.77
CA SER A 474 14.25 -7.83 -5.37
C SER A 474 15.39 -7.93 -4.36
N PHE A 475 15.43 -8.97 -3.53
CA PHE A 475 16.50 -9.21 -2.56
C PHE A 475 17.84 -9.63 -3.19
N GLU A 476 17.88 -9.80 -4.51
CA GLU A 476 19.10 -10.06 -5.30
C GLU A 476 19.75 -8.76 -5.81
N SER A 477 19.22 -7.60 -5.41
CA SER A 477 19.70 -6.24 -5.75
C SER A 477 20.31 -5.52 -4.55
N PRO A 478 21.12 -4.47 -4.77
CA PRO A 478 21.70 -4.09 -6.06
C PRO A 478 22.81 -5.05 -6.50
N GLN A 479 23.04 -5.14 -7.82
CA GLN A 479 24.26 -5.77 -8.30
C GLN A 479 25.47 -4.97 -7.85
N HIS A 480 26.48 -5.65 -7.30
CA HIS A 480 27.68 -5.01 -6.78
C HIS A 480 28.92 -5.87 -7.05
N THR A 481 30.08 -5.23 -7.17
CA THR A 481 31.34 -5.94 -7.42
C THR A 481 31.92 -6.44 -6.12
N VAL A 482 32.24 -7.74 -6.05
CA VAL A 482 32.90 -8.37 -4.91
C VAL A 482 34.26 -8.91 -5.34
N THR A 483 35.27 -8.75 -4.48
CA THR A 483 36.62 -9.28 -4.66
C THR A 483 36.82 -10.52 -3.78
N ILE A 484 37.04 -11.66 -4.40
CA ILE A 484 37.25 -12.96 -3.74
C ILE A 484 38.74 -13.28 -3.70
N GLN A 485 39.25 -13.64 -2.52
CA GLN A 485 40.59 -14.19 -2.37
C GLN A 485 40.61 -15.66 -2.78
N PRO A 486 41.74 -16.23 -3.24
CA PRO A 486 41.83 -17.66 -3.53
C PRO A 486 41.53 -18.51 -2.28
N PHE A 487 40.79 -19.59 -2.47
CA PHE A 487 40.42 -20.54 -1.40
C PHE A 487 40.17 -21.94 -1.99
N PHE A 488 39.92 -22.92 -1.13
CA PHE A 488 39.51 -24.25 -1.58
C PHE A 488 38.06 -24.54 -1.18
N MET A 489 37.29 -25.16 -2.07
CA MET A 489 35.89 -25.51 -1.85
C MET A 489 35.67 -27.01 -2.10
N GLY A 490 34.79 -27.63 -1.31
CA GLY A 490 34.38 -29.01 -1.55
C GLY A 490 33.87 -29.20 -2.98
N LYS A 491 34.43 -30.18 -3.69
CA LYS A 491 34.06 -30.56 -5.06
C LYS A 491 32.56 -30.83 -5.19
N PHE A 492 31.97 -31.36 -4.12
CA PHE A 492 30.58 -31.73 -3.96
C PHE A 492 30.01 -31.11 -2.67
N PRO A 493 28.68 -31.05 -2.53
CA PRO A 493 28.07 -30.99 -1.19
C PRO A 493 28.55 -32.17 -0.33
N VAL A 494 28.62 -31.97 0.98
CA VAL A 494 29.09 -33.01 1.92
C VAL A 494 28.20 -34.24 1.79
N THR A 495 28.79 -35.41 1.57
CA THR A 495 28.04 -36.67 1.41
C THR A 495 27.68 -37.27 2.76
N GLN A 496 26.73 -38.21 2.76
CA GLN A 496 26.33 -38.94 3.97
C GLN A 496 27.49 -39.74 4.59
N SER A 497 28.37 -40.32 3.77
CA SER A 497 29.57 -41.02 4.27
C SER A 497 30.58 -40.06 4.90
N GLN A 498 30.81 -38.89 4.29
CA GLN A 498 31.67 -37.84 4.85
C GLN A 498 31.09 -37.29 6.16
N TRP A 499 29.77 -37.04 6.19
CA TRP A 499 29.03 -36.66 7.40
C TRP A 499 29.24 -37.66 8.53
N ALA A 500 28.98 -38.95 8.28
CA ALA A 500 29.11 -39.99 9.28
C ALA A 500 30.55 -40.11 9.83
N ALA A 501 31.57 -39.94 8.97
CA ALA A 501 32.97 -39.97 9.38
C ALA A 501 33.32 -38.82 10.33
N VAL A 502 32.90 -37.59 10.03
CA VAL A 502 33.18 -36.41 10.87
C VAL A 502 32.30 -36.39 12.13
N ALA A 503 31.03 -36.81 12.03
CA ALA A 503 30.13 -36.96 13.17
C ALA A 503 30.61 -38.03 14.18
N ALA A 504 31.47 -38.97 13.75
CA ALA A 504 32.12 -39.93 14.62
C ALA A 504 33.33 -39.38 15.38
N LEU A 505 33.89 -38.23 14.97
CA LEU A 505 34.95 -37.54 15.70
C LEU A 505 34.44 -36.97 17.03
N GLY A 506 35.38 -36.59 17.90
CA GLY A 506 35.06 -35.96 19.19
C GLY A 506 34.18 -34.72 19.03
N LYS A 507 33.20 -34.58 19.92
CA LYS A 507 32.34 -33.39 20.00
C LYS A 507 33.17 -32.15 20.33
N VAL A 508 32.93 -31.05 19.61
CA VAL A 508 33.45 -29.72 19.95
C VAL A 508 32.40 -28.95 20.73
N ASN A 509 31.20 -28.72 20.18
CA ASN A 509 30.15 -27.93 20.83
C ASN A 509 28.84 -28.70 21.01
N ILE A 510 28.36 -29.36 19.96
CA ILE A 510 27.07 -30.08 19.97
C ILE A 510 27.21 -31.52 19.46
N ASP A 511 26.27 -32.38 19.86
CA ASP A 511 26.19 -33.74 19.35
C ASP A 511 25.67 -33.77 17.91
N LEU A 512 26.24 -34.66 17.10
CA LEU A 512 25.81 -34.91 15.73
C LEU A 512 25.26 -36.33 15.64
N ASP A 513 24.03 -36.45 15.15
CA ASP A 513 23.51 -37.73 14.66
C ASP A 513 24.33 -38.16 13.45
N ARG A 514 24.73 -39.43 13.39
CA ARG A 514 25.57 -39.97 12.32
C ARG A 514 24.80 -40.27 11.05
N ASP A 515 23.47 -40.39 11.11
CA ASP A 515 22.62 -40.72 9.97
C ASP A 515 21.34 -39.85 9.91
N PRO A 516 21.47 -38.52 9.79
CA PRO A 516 20.34 -37.60 9.86
C PRO A 516 19.48 -37.59 8.58
N SER A 517 20.04 -38.04 7.46
CA SER A 517 19.41 -37.95 6.14
C SER A 517 18.16 -38.82 6.02
N TYR A 518 17.16 -38.32 5.32
CA TYR A 518 15.99 -39.07 4.89
C TYR A 518 16.28 -39.97 3.68
N PHE A 519 16.85 -39.41 2.61
CA PHE A 519 17.18 -40.20 1.41
C PHE A 519 18.49 -40.93 1.63
N LYS A 520 18.51 -42.26 1.54
CA LYS A 520 19.70 -43.05 1.91
C LYS A 520 20.64 -43.31 0.74
N GLY A 521 21.93 -43.07 0.95
CA GLY A 521 23.00 -43.45 0.03
C GLY A 521 24.33 -42.80 0.41
N ALA A 522 25.40 -43.59 0.49
CA ALA A 522 26.71 -43.12 0.99
C ALA A 522 27.28 -41.91 0.21
N ASN A 523 26.97 -41.82 -1.09
CA ASN A 523 27.40 -40.75 -2.00
C ASN A 523 26.33 -39.69 -2.24
N ARG A 524 25.16 -39.77 -1.58
CA ARG A 524 24.17 -38.71 -1.63
C ARG A 524 24.58 -37.57 -0.72
N PRO A 525 24.17 -36.33 -1.01
CA PRO A 525 24.40 -35.23 -0.10
C PRO A 525 23.74 -35.53 1.26
N VAL A 526 24.39 -35.11 2.34
CA VAL A 526 23.73 -35.05 3.63
C VAL A 526 22.67 -33.95 3.59
N GLU A 527 21.48 -34.26 4.07
CA GLU A 527 20.38 -33.30 4.23
C GLU A 527 19.72 -33.50 5.59
N SER A 528 18.67 -32.73 5.90
CA SER A 528 18.05 -32.70 7.23
C SER A 528 19.02 -32.27 8.34
N VAL A 529 19.98 -31.41 7.98
CA VAL A 529 20.95 -30.81 8.91
C VAL A 529 20.72 -29.31 9.07
N SER A 530 20.75 -28.85 10.32
CA SER A 530 20.66 -27.41 10.65
C SER A 530 22.00 -26.71 10.45
N LEU A 531 22.00 -25.36 10.36
CA LEU A 531 23.24 -24.59 10.29
C LEU A 531 24.18 -24.93 11.47
N ASN A 532 23.62 -25.04 12.68
CA ASN A 532 24.43 -25.36 13.86
C ASN A 532 25.18 -26.69 13.74
N GLN A 533 24.53 -27.68 13.13
CA GLN A 533 25.12 -28.99 12.91
C GLN A 533 26.17 -28.96 11.79
N ALA A 534 25.93 -28.18 10.73
CA ALA A 534 26.92 -27.95 9.67
C ALA A 534 28.16 -27.19 10.19
N VAL A 535 27.98 -26.19 11.05
CA VAL A 535 29.08 -25.48 11.72
C VAL A 535 29.85 -26.41 12.67
N GLU A 536 29.17 -27.26 13.42
CA GLU A 536 29.83 -28.28 14.25
C GLU A 536 30.64 -29.28 13.41
N PHE A 537 30.13 -29.71 12.25
CA PHE A 537 30.91 -30.53 11.30
C PHE A 537 32.21 -29.82 10.91
N CYS A 538 32.14 -28.53 10.54
CA CYS A 538 33.30 -27.72 10.22
C CYS A 538 34.28 -27.58 11.40
N HIS A 539 33.78 -27.41 12.62
CA HIS A 539 34.62 -27.34 13.83
C HIS A 539 35.35 -28.67 14.10
N ARG A 540 34.67 -29.80 14.00
CA ARG A 540 35.27 -31.13 14.18
C ARG A 540 36.33 -31.41 13.12
N LEU A 541 36.04 -31.05 11.86
CA LEU A 541 37.00 -31.19 10.77
C LEU A 541 38.22 -30.29 10.98
N SER A 542 38.01 -29.03 11.37
CA SER A 542 39.10 -28.11 11.71
C SER A 542 39.98 -28.62 12.85
N GLN A 543 39.37 -29.22 13.89
CA GLN A 543 40.11 -29.80 15.02
C GLN A 543 40.94 -31.01 14.58
N LYS A 544 40.43 -31.84 13.66
CA LYS A 544 41.13 -33.02 13.14
C LYS A 544 42.33 -32.65 12.27
N THR A 545 42.18 -31.64 11.42
CA THR A 545 43.15 -31.32 10.36
C THR A 545 44.14 -30.23 10.77
N GLY A 546 43.76 -29.39 11.74
CA GLY A 546 44.52 -28.20 12.13
C GLY A 546 44.26 -26.99 11.23
N GLU A 547 43.50 -27.17 10.15
CA GLU A 547 43.14 -26.12 9.19
C GLU A 547 41.77 -25.48 9.53
N ILE A 548 41.44 -24.35 8.90
CA ILE A 548 40.19 -23.65 9.17
C ILE A 548 39.15 -24.07 8.13
N TYR A 549 38.35 -25.07 8.48
CA TYR A 549 37.16 -25.46 7.73
C TYR A 549 35.95 -24.66 8.19
N ARG A 550 35.15 -24.17 7.24
CA ARG A 550 33.93 -23.40 7.49
C ARG A 550 32.93 -23.58 6.35
N LEU A 551 31.73 -23.04 6.54
CA LEU A 551 30.79 -22.83 5.43
C LEU A 551 31.31 -21.71 4.52
N PRO A 552 31.00 -21.75 3.21
CA PRO A 552 31.30 -20.63 2.33
C PRO A 552 30.54 -19.38 2.79
N SER A 553 31.13 -18.20 2.54
CA SER A 553 30.31 -16.99 2.50
C SER A 553 29.37 -17.04 1.30
N GLU A 554 28.31 -16.26 1.36
CA GLU A 554 27.37 -16.08 0.26
C GLU A 554 28.09 -15.68 -1.04
N ALA A 555 29.03 -14.75 -0.91
CA ALA A 555 29.80 -14.24 -2.02
C ALA A 555 30.75 -15.29 -2.61
N GLU A 556 31.42 -16.08 -1.75
CA GLU A 556 32.25 -17.21 -2.20
C GLU A 556 31.41 -18.27 -2.93
N TRP A 557 30.22 -18.57 -2.42
CA TRP A 557 29.32 -19.53 -3.04
C TRP A 557 28.85 -19.06 -4.42
N GLU A 558 28.39 -17.80 -4.55
CA GLU A 558 27.93 -17.28 -5.85
C GLU A 558 29.06 -17.18 -6.87
N TYR A 559 30.24 -16.70 -6.44
CA TYR A 559 31.42 -16.63 -7.28
C TYR A 559 31.79 -18.01 -7.82
N ALA A 560 31.83 -19.00 -6.91
CA ALA A 560 32.14 -20.38 -7.24
C ALA A 560 31.07 -20.99 -8.16
N CYS A 561 29.78 -20.70 -7.94
CA CYS A 561 28.66 -21.17 -8.75
C CYS A 561 28.75 -20.64 -10.18
N ARG A 562 28.96 -19.33 -10.33
CA ARG A 562 29.04 -18.63 -11.62
C ARG A 562 30.25 -19.06 -12.43
N ALA A 563 31.39 -19.32 -11.77
CA ALA A 563 32.62 -19.76 -12.40
C ALA A 563 33.01 -18.94 -13.66
N GLY A 564 32.86 -17.61 -13.54
CA GLY A 564 33.17 -16.64 -14.60
C GLY A 564 32.01 -16.28 -15.53
N THR A 565 30.85 -16.93 -15.43
CA THR A 565 29.66 -16.60 -16.22
C THR A 565 28.82 -15.49 -15.59
N THR A 566 28.08 -14.76 -16.43
CA THR A 566 27.13 -13.71 -16.00
C THR A 566 25.68 -14.12 -16.20
N THR A 567 25.44 -15.29 -16.81
CA THR A 567 24.12 -15.85 -17.06
C THR A 567 23.49 -16.38 -15.77
N PRO A 568 22.16 -16.67 -15.76
CA PRO A 568 21.49 -17.21 -14.58
C PRO A 568 22.10 -18.54 -14.11
N PHE A 569 22.62 -19.35 -15.03
CA PHE A 569 23.31 -20.61 -14.75
C PHE A 569 24.65 -20.67 -15.46
N TYR A 570 25.62 -21.45 -14.96
CA TYR A 570 26.92 -21.59 -15.63
C TYR A 570 26.83 -22.22 -17.03
N PHE A 571 25.77 -22.99 -17.29
CA PHE A 571 25.52 -23.58 -18.61
C PHE A 571 24.79 -22.62 -19.58
N GLY A 572 24.31 -21.45 -19.14
CA GLY A 572 23.74 -20.42 -20.02
C GLY A 572 22.43 -19.82 -19.51
N GLU A 573 21.59 -19.37 -20.45
CA GLU A 573 20.34 -18.62 -20.19
C GLU A 573 19.16 -19.47 -19.70
N THR A 574 19.31 -20.79 -19.64
CA THR A 574 18.26 -21.71 -19.20
C THR A 574 18.84 -23.04 -18.71
N ILE A 575 18.02 -23.88 -18.10
CA ILE A 575 18.36 -25.14 -17.42
C ILE A 575 17.54 -26.32 -17.96
N THR A 576 18.09 -27.53 -17.85
CA THR A 576 17.42 -28.80 -18.14
C THR A 576 17.73 -29.83 -17.05
N THR A 577 16.82 -30.77 -16.81
CA THR A 577 16.98 -31.85 -15.82
C THR A 577 18.03 -32.89 -16.21
N ASP A 578 18.61 -32.77 -17.41
CA ASP A 578 19.77 -33.55 -17.86
C ASP A 578 21.11 -32.99 -17.33
N LEU A 579 21.10 -31.75 -16.83
CA LEU A 579 22.27 -31.04 -16.32
C LEU A 579 22.17 -30.72 -14.82
N ALA A 580 21.02 -30.99 -14.20
CA ALA A 580 20.77 -30.67 -12.81
C ALA A 580 19.61 -31.51 -12.23
N ASN A 581 19.55 -31.61 -10.90
CA ASN A 581 18.43 -32.22 -10.19
C ASN A 581 17.52 -31.16 -9.56
N TYR A 582 16.35 -30.94 -10.14
CA TYR A 582 15.32 -30.00 -9.67
C TYR A 582 13.94 -30.49 -10.13
N ARG A 583 12.87 -29.79 -9.76
CA ARG A 583 11.52 -30.08 -10.27
C ARG A 583 11.36 -29.58 -11.71
N GLY A 584 11.53 -30.48 -12.68
CA GLY A 584 11.32 -30.21 -14.11
C GLY A 584 9.86 -30.17 -14.58
N THR A 585 8.89 -30.38 -13.68
CA THR A 585 7.45 -30.40 -13.97
C THR A 585 6.74 -29.17 -13.42
N ASP A 586 5.59 -28.83 -13.99
CA ASP A 586 4.78 -27.74 -13.46
C ASP A 586 4.28 -28.07 -12.05
N TRP A 587 4.22 -27.06 -11.20
CA TRP A 587 3.64 -27.17 -9.87
C TRP A 587 2.45 -26.23 -9.74
N ASP A 588 1.27 -26.79 -9.55
CA ASP A 588 0.08 -26.02 -9.17
C ASP A 588 0.01 -25.91 -7.65
N TYR A 589 0.00 -24.68 -7.15
CA TYR A 589 -0.26 -24.38 -5.76
C TYR A 589 -1.34 -23.32 -5.66
N GLN A 590 -2.51 -23.71 -5.12
CA GLN A 590 -3.66 -22.83 -4.91
C GLN A 590 -4.10 -22.08 -6.19
N GLY A 591 -4.04 -22.74 -7.35
CA GLY A 591 -4.45 -22.16 -8.64
C GLY A 591 -3.36 -21.31 -9.31
N LYS A 592 -2.18 -21.19 -8.71
CA LYS A 592 -1.00 -20.59 -9.34
C LYS A 592 -0.08 -21.70 -9.86
N VAL A 593 0.17 -21.67 -11.17
CA VAL A 593 1.08 -22.61 -11.85
C VAL A 593 2.49 -22.04 -11.89
N TYR A 594 3.42 -22.78 -11.29
CA TYR A 594 4.86 -22.53 -11.37
C TYR A 594 5.45 -23.46 -12.45
N PRO A 595 6.04 -22.91 -13.52
CA PRO A 595 6.51 -23.71 -14.64
C PRO A 595 7.69 -24.61 -14.26
N GLY A 596 7.71 -25.83 -14.80
CA GLY A 596 8.85 -26.76 -14.70
C GLY A 596 10.04 -26.42 -15.58
N ASN A 597 9.96 -25.32 -16.33
CA ASN A 597 11.00 -24.78 -17.20
C ASN A 597 11.35 -23.35 -16.80
N TYR A 598 12.57 -22.92 -17.12
CA TYR A 598 13.00 -21.53 -16.92
C TYR A 598 13.22 -20.86 -18.26
N ALA A 599 12.68 -19.65 -18.43
CA ALA A 599 12.75 -18.91 -19.69
C ALA A 599 12.41 -19.81 -20.91
N GLN A 600 13.34 -19.94 -21.86
CA GLN A 600 13.16 -20.74 -23.06
C GLN A 600 13.63 -22.19 -22.91
N GLY A 601 13.79 -22.73 -21.70
CA GLY A 601 14.24 -24.10 -21.48
C GLY A 601 13.16 -25.17 -21.67
N PRO A 602 13.56 -26.45 -21.78
CA PRO A 602 12.61 -27.56 -21.75
C PRO A 602 12.09 -27.82 -20.32
N LYS A 603 10.87 -28.35 -20.23
CA LYS A 603 10.42 -29.08 -19.04
C LYS A 603 11.11 -30.44 -19.01
N GLY A 604 11.19 -31.04 -17.83
CA GLY A 604 11.93 -32.27 -17.60
C GLY A 604 11.35 -33.15 -16.49
N GLU A 605 12.20 -34.02 -15.97
CA GLU A 605 11.86 -34.97 -14.91
C GLU A 605 11.74 -34.26 -13.55
N TYR A 606 10.79 -34.70 -12.72
CA TYR A 606 10.81 -34.40 -11.29
C TYR A 606 11.13 -35.70 -10.55
N ARG A 607 12.35 -35.79 -10.01
CA ARG A 607 12.88 -37.06 -9.45
C ARG A 607 12.38 -37.40 -8.07
N GLU A 608 11.83 -36.41 -7.36
CA GLU A 608 11.27 -36.56 -6.02
C GLU A 608 12.27 -37.02 -4.95
N GLN A 609 13.58 -36.91 -5.23
CA GLN A 609 14.66 -37.27 -4.32
C GLN A 609 15.98 -36.61 -4.71
N THR A 610 16.94 -36.63 -3.77
CA THR A 610 18.35 -36.31 -4.07
C THR A 610 18.93 -37.30 -5.10
N THR A 611 20.09 -36.97 -5.67
CA THR A 611 20.91 -37.91 -6.44
C THR A 611 22.30 -38.00 -5.81
N ASP A 612 23.04 -39.07 -6.14
CA ASP A 612 24.46 -39.12 -5.83
C ASP A 612 25.15 -37.86 -6.35
N VAL A 613 26.09 -37.33 -5.55
CA VAL A 613 26.85 -36.14 -5.94
C VAL A 613 27.69 -36.41 -7.19
N GLY A 614 27.87 -35.40 -8.02
CA GLY A 614 28.64 -35.53 -9.25
C GLY A 614 27.93 -36.30 -10.38
N LYS A 615 26.62 -36.55 -10.26
CA LYS A 615 25.83 -37.18 -11.33
C LYS A 615 25.75 -36.31 -12.59
N PHE A 616 25.79 -34.99 -12.43
CA PHE A 616 25.72 -34.02 -13.52
C PHE A 616 27.10 -33.40 -13.80
N PRO A 617 27.32 -32.76 -14.95
CA PRO A 617 28.60 -32.12 -15.26
C PRO A 617 29.00 -31.06 -14.24
N ALA A 618 30.30 -30.78 -14.12
CA ALA A 618 30.81 -29.71 -13.28
C ALA A 618 30.67 -28.35 -13.97
N ASN A 619 30.75 -27.28 -13.18
CA ASN A 619 30.96 -25.94 -13.71
C ASN A 619 32.42 -25.72 -14.14
N PRO A 620 32.77 -24.59 -14.80
CA PRO A 620 34.14 -24.32 -15.26
C PRO A 620 35.24 -24.33 -14.18
N PHE A 621 34.89 -24.22 -12.89
CA PHE A 621 35.85 -24.37 -11.78
C PHE A 621 36.02 -25.82 -11.31
N GLY A 622 35.26 -26.77 -11.84
CA GLY A 622 35.32 -28.19 -11.42
C GLY A 622 34.44 -28.50 -10.22
N LEU A 623 33.45 -27.65 -9.91
CA LEU A 623 32.48 -27.88 -8.85
C LEU A 623 31.20 -28.48 -9.41
N PHE A 624 30.65 -29.43 -8.68
CA PHE A 624 29.45 -30.17 -9.05
C PHE A 624 28.25 -29.73 -8.20
N ASP A 625 27.05 -30.01 -8.74
CA ASP A 625 25.77 -29.81 -8.07
C ASP A 625 25.53 -28.35 -7.59
N MET A 626 26.05 -27.36 -8.32
CA MET A 626 25.86 -25.93 -7.99
C MET A 626 24.46 -25.39 -8.35
N HIS A 627 23.67 -26.14 -9.12
CA HIS A 627 22.34 -25.73 -9.61
C HIS A 627 21.27 -26.79 -9.32
N GLY A 628 21.10 -27.18 -8.06
CA GLY A 628 20.05 -28.10 -7.61
C GLY A 628 20.58 -29.17 -6.67
N ASN A 629 19.91 -30.32 -6.65
CA ASN A 629 20.08 -31.42 -5.69
C ASN A 629 19.66 -31.02 -4.27
N ILE A 630 20.37 -30.09 -3.63
CA ILE A 630 20.03 -29.56 -2.30
C ILE A 630 20.40 -28.07 -2.18
N TRP A 631 19.61 -27.33 -1.41
CA TRP A 631 20.00 -26.03 -0.90
C TRP A 631 21.19 -26.16 0.03
N GLU A 632 22.08 -25.17 0.02
CA GLU A 632 23.31 -25.21 0.79
C GLU A 632 23.44 -24.04 1.75
N TRP A 633 23.69 -24.36 3.02
CA TRP A 633 23.97 -23.36 4.04
C TRP A 633 25.23 -22.54 3.73
N CYS A 634 25.08 -21.22 3.79
CA CYS A 634 26.17 -20.26 3.82
C CYS A 634 26.37 -19.72 5.25
N GLN A 635 27.53 -19.10 5.49
CA GLN A 635 27.85 -18.50 6.79
C GLN A 635 26.99 -17.25 7.10
N ASP A 636 26.50 -16.59 6.06
CA ASP A 636 25.83 -15.30 6.11
C ASP A 636 24.45 -15.34 6.79
N GLU A 637 24.13 -14.23 7.46
CA GLU A 637 22.78 -13.97 7.92
C GLU A 637 21.90 -13.51 6.75
N TRP A 638 20.59 -13.79 6.83
CA TRP A 638 19.67 -13.33 5.81
C TRP A 638 19.52 -11.80 5.81
N HIS A 639 19.62 -11.19 4.63
CA HIS A 639 19.35 -9.77 4.39
C HIS A 639 18.41 -9.60 3.19
N ASN A 640 17.50 -8.64 3.26
CA ASN A 640 16.48 -8.43 2.21
C ASN A 640 17.00 -7.70 0.95
N ASN A 641 18.30 -7.40 0.85
CA ASN A 641 18.99 -6.81 -0.30
C ASN A 641 20.52 -6.89 -0.10
N TYR A 642 21.29 -6.30 -1.02
CA TYR A 642 22.75 -6.16 -0.96
C TYR A 642 23.23 -4.74 -0.59
N ASN A 643 22.37 -3.89 -0.03
CA ASN A 643 22.79 -2.56 0.41
C ASN A 643 23.78 -2.70 1.58
N ASN A 644 25.00 -2.21 1.38
CA ASN A 644 26.13 -2.35 2.30
C ASN A 644 26.63 -3.79 2.49
N ALA A 645 26.39 -4.67 1.51
CA ALA A 645 26.99 -6.01 1.51
C ALA A 645 28.54 -5.91 1.49
N PRO A 646 29.25 -6.83 2.17
CA PRO A 646 30.71 -6.90 2.11
C PRO A 646 31.21 -7.08 0.67
N VAL A 647 32.23 -6.32 0.30
CA VAL A 647 32.82 -6.32 -1.06
C VAL A 647 34.12 -7.11 -1.16
N ASP A 648 34.55 -7.77 -0.08
CA ASP A 648 35.82 -8.48 0.06
C ASP A 648 35.66 -10.01 0.23
N GLY A 649 34.45 -10.52 -0.02
CA GLY A 649 34.14 -11.94 0.07
C GLY A 649 33.90 -12.46 1.48
N THR A 650 33.98 -11.61 2.50
CA THR A 650 33.67 -12.01 3.88
C THR A 650 32.17 -12.24 4.07
N ALA A 651 31.81 -13.13 5.00
CA ALA A 651 30.41 -13.42 5.31
C ALA A 651 29.72 -12.22 5.96
N TRP A 652 28.54 -11.89 5.46
CA TRP A 652 27.73 -10.81 5.97
C TRP A 652 27.03 -11.23 7.27
N SER A 653 27.59 -10.77 8.38
CA SER A 653 27.04 -10.97 9.73
C SER A 653 26.56 -9.65 10.30
N ILE A 654 25.46 -9.66 11.04
CA ILE A 654 25.04 -8.53 11.88
C ILE A 654 25.42 -8.88 13.32
N ASP A 655 26.38 -8.15 13.89
CA ASP A 655 26.69 -8.31 15.31
C ASP A 655 25.47 -7.91 16.17
N ASN A 656 25.09 -8.78 17.10
CA ASN A 656 23.90 -8.67 17.99
C ASN A 656 22.52 -8.75 17.31
N SER A 657 22.38 -9.47 16.20
CA SER A 657 21.04 -9.73 15.65
C SER A 657 20.31 -10.88 16.36
N SER A 658 19.01 -10.69 16.63
CA SER A 658 18.08 -11.78 16.90
C SER A 658 17.64 -12.49 15.60
N ASN A 659 18.33 -12.23 14.48
CA ASN A 659 17.98 -12.78 13.19
C ASN A 659 18.28 -14.27 13.21
N ASN A 660 17.23 -15.09 13.28
CA ASN A 660 17.36 -16.54 13.26
C ASN A 660 17.48 -17.08 11.82
N ASN A 661 17.28 -16.25 10.79
CA ASN A 661 17.30 -16.68 9.40
C ASN A 661 18.74 -16.69 8.86
N ARG A 662 19.05 -17.75 8.13
CA ARG A 662 20.38 -18.04 7.60
C ARG A 662 20.26 -18.36 6.12
N LEU A 663 21.26 -17.93 5.37
CA LEU A 663 21.19 -17.94 3.93
C LEU A 663 21.40 -19.36 3.36
N LEU A 664 20.63 -19.65 2.32
CA LEU A 664 20.71 -20.84 1.48
C LEU A 664 20.93 -20.45 0.02
N ARG A 665 21.74 -21.23 -0.69
CA ARG A 665 22.01 -21.07 -2.13
C ARG A 665 21.88 -22.41 -2.89
N GLY A 666 21.65 -22.34 -4.21
CA GLY A 666 21.78 -23.48 -5.14
C GLY A 666 20.50 -24.12 -5.67
N GLY A 667 19.34 -23.96 -5.01
CA GLY A 667 18.13 -24.70 -5.37
C GLY A 667 18.19 -26.16 -4.91
N SER A 668 17.10 -26.91 -5.10
CA SER A 668 17.00 -28.29 -4.61
C SER A 668 16.18 -29.19 -5.53
N TRP A 669 16.23 -30.51 -5.28
CA TRP A 669 15.51 -31.53 -6.04
C TRP A 669 13.99 -31.30 -6.15
N ASP A 670 13.38 -30.61 -5.18
CA ASP A 670 11.94 -30.33 -5.09
C ASP A 670 11.52 -28.94 -5.58
N PHE A 671 12.48 -28.07 -5.93
CA PHE A 671 12.22 -26.71 -6.34
C PHE A 671 12.15 -26.53 -7.85
N ASN A 672 11.28 -25.63 -8.32
CA ASN A 672 11.21 -25.20 -9.72
C ASN A 672 12.52 -24.49 -10.13
N PRO A 673 12.85 -24.47 -11.44
CA PRO A 673 14.18 -24.08 -11.91
C PRO A 673 14.61 -22.64 -11.61
N TRP A 674 13.68 -21.72 -11.34
CA TRP A 674 14.03 -20.36 -10.92
C TRP A 674 14.77 -20.30 -9.58
N GLY A 675 14.59 -21.29 -8.70
CA GLY A 675 15.33 -21.41 -7.45
C GLY A 675 16.77 -21.88 -7.65
N CYS A 676 17.10 -22.44 -8.83
CA CYS A 676 18.43 -22.97 -9.12
C CYS A 676 19.37 -21.92 -9.74
N ARG A 677 18.94 -20.67 -9.94
CA ARG A 677 19.79 -19.61 -10.50
C ARG A 677 20.96 -19.29 -9.57
N SER A 678 22.09 -18.91 -10.13
CA SER A 678 23.32 -18.55 -9.39
C SER A 678 23.07 -17.46 -8.35
N ALA A 679 22.26 -16.46 -8.71
CA ALA A 679 21.92 -15.32 -7.86
C ALA A 679 20.75 -15.58 -6.90
N ASN A 680 20.04 -16.71 -7.02
CA ASN A 680 18.87 -16.95 -6.19
C ASN A 680 19.30 -17.08 -4.72
N ARG A 681 18.63 -16.31 -3.86
CA ARG A 681 18.84 -16.33 -2.42
C ARG A 681 17.61 -16.92 -1.77
N PHE A 682 17.83 -17.86 -0.86
CA PHE A 682 16.78 -18.38 0.00
C PHE A 682 17.23 -18.31 1.46
N TYR A 683 16.32 -18.54 2.39
CA TYR A 683 16.67 -18.60 3.80
C TYR A 683 15.87 -19.67 4.52
N ASN A 684 16.42 -20.10 5.64
CA ASN A 684 15.72 -20.94 6.59
C ASN A 684 16.23 -20.62 8.00
N ALA A 685 15.46 -20.98 9.03
CA ALA A 685 15.87 -20.72 10.40
C ALA A 685 17.09 -21.58 10.77
N ARG A 686 18.00 -21.02 11.56
CA ARG A 686 19.30 -21.61 11.93
C ARG A 686 19.21 -23.02 12.51
N VAL A 687 18.10 -23.33 13.18
CA VAL A 687 17.84 -24.61 13.86
C VAL A 687 16.97 -25.56 13.03
N ASN A 688 16.38 -25.10 11.93
CA ASN A 688 15.51 -25.91 11.10
C ASN A 688 16.31 -26.98 10.36
N ARG A 689 15.66 -28.12 10.14
CA ARG A 689 16.15 -29.26 9.37
C ARG A 689 15.15 -29.53 8.26
N SER A 690 15.61 -29.60 7.03
CA SER A 690 14.74 -29.79 5.86
C SER A 690 15.33 -30.85 4.94
N LEU A 691 14.46 -31.64 4.30
CA LEU A 691 14.82 -32.78 3.43
C LEU A 691 15.57 -32.39 2.15
N ASN A 692 15.69 -31.09 1.92
CA ASN A 692 16.26 -30.48 0.73
C ASN A 692 17.39 -29.48 1.08
N VAL A 693 17.86 -29.44 2.34
CA VAL A 693 18.91 -28.55 2.81
C VAL A 693 20.09 -29.34 3.36
N GLY A 694 21.28 -29.08 2.82
CA GLY A 694 22.58 -29.55 3.29
C GLY A 694 23.62 -28.43 3.22
N PHE A 695 24.87 -28.77 2.89
CA PHE A 695 25.95 -27.78 2.81
C PHE A 695 27.18 -28.32 2.07
N ARG A 696 28.07 -27.40 1.67
CA ARG A 696 29.46 -27.69 1.31
C ARG A 696 30.41 -26.91 2.21
N VAL A 697 31.69 -27.27 2.20
CA VAL A 697 32.71 -26.63 3.05
C VAL A 697 33.77 -25.92 2.22
N VAL A 698 34.40 -24.93 2.84
CA VAL A 698 35.59 -24.25 2.33
C VAL A 698 36.70 -24.29 3.36
N VAL A 699 37.94 -24.13 2.89
CA VAL A 699 39.12 -24.09 3.75
C VAL A 699 40.12 -23.03 3.30
N VAL A 700 40.70 -22.36 4.29
CA VAL A 700 41.83 -21.44 4.16
C VAL A 700 42.91 -21.85 5.16
N ARG A 701 44.18 -21.80 4.76
CA ARG A 701 45.29 -22.25 5.61
C ARG A 701 45.49 -21.32 6.80
N ARG A 702 45.68 -21.86 8.00
CA ARG A 702 45.99 -21.06 9.19
C ARG A 702 47.44 -20.57 9.09
N SER A 703 47.67 -19.26 9.20
CA SER A 703 49.04 -18.72 9.34
C SER A 703 49.64 -19.31 10.62
N THR A 704 50.74 -20.04 10.50
CA THR A 704 51.53 -20.57 11.62
C THR A 704 52.20 -19.45 12.40
#